data_AF-A0A411WUC8-F1
#
_entry.id   AF-A0A411WUC8-F1
#
_cell.length_a   1.000
_cell.length_b   1.000
_cell.length_c   1.000
_cell.angle_alpha   90.00
_cell.angle_beta   90.00
_cell.angle_gamma   90.00
#
_symmetry.space_group_name_H-M   'P 1'
#
loop_
_entity.id
_entity.type
_entity.pdbx_description
1 polymer ?
#
loop_
_entity_poly.entity_id
_entity_poly.type
_entity_poly.pdbx_seq_one_letter_code
_entity_poly.pdbx_strand_id
1 'polypeptide(L)'
;MRVPPRLIPLMLALAVSQAYAAPTVTGAAGADGTHASLPGTAGSAAGHGEDATATAGAGDPGAVATGGQGGRGGDGAAGAPGQAGGKGGNGGHGGHATASHAVQSSAAQLLASALAAAGRGGDPGIPGEGGAGAARGPQGTGGRGGNATASVTATGSGTITATSAATGGTSGYLAPIGAGERFGSAIANTTVDGGSSATVTADADATAGAQGGGNAAATLHATGYQLSLGSKVTGGSGAYHNGLTGLGGNDGGSATGKISGTAGLGGASALLTLEGGAGGSGANGADVVARNPFDVTTTGRLSLSLSGKGGDAGSANPGATGGRAGNADLELVLDDPSASSLAMRVRATGGAGSLASTTDSGQATRGGHASAKLQGTTKGEIELVANATGGAGGASRSGAAGNGGDALAAASGTTHLPPRWGSRYPGDVSAVAVGGAGGISWSDGVRAGDGGTAQASASVHSRTVYEFDLTEARALATGGAGGKATTLGGIAGNGGAVSLVDSVGGSAASRLELRQEAYGGAGGLHTGGGVGGSGGAALSQLTLADAVTPALTVDVLAHGGHGAGGNGGGAQAILELASTSIGAAVRGNTHAKGGDAGMRALAGDALARSTVRAAGQAESRAYALAGETWNPGAQSAATAFSRAEAGGAATALADADAETEPSNPGIARARAESISTGGSSTAFAKGRGRIFDISAHSQASGSAASRATVEGSRGDATALATSTSTGSGMRVETTAGAKFASRGYFGFEARTSIGSTVAGQAYHTGSFANALPVGAVIPAGAPTVAAALEGQPIAAVGRMLGVSTSPAVPGAHHLTTASFRFDTLAPGALTLGLLDFRSAGIGFTELELIVSNHGSELFSWTFDSLAAAQAFFDDNVLDLGMLGAGSQDILIAADFTFGASGRFDFDYVLGAQGLAPVPEPQVWMLMLLGLTVLLVRARPARR
;
A
#
# COMPACT_ATOMS: atom_id res chain seq x y z
N MET A 1 -2.14 -72.10 21.21
CA MET A 1 -2.78 -71.63 22.46
C MET A 1 -4.26 -71.40 22.19
N ARG A 2 -5.15 -72.19 22.80
CA ARG A 2 -6.61 -72.00 22.73
C ARG A 2 -7.02 -71.09 23.88
N VAL A 3 -7.40 -69.84 23.60
CA VAL A 3 -8.00 -68.97 24.61
C VAL A 3 -9.37 -69.55 24.97
N PRO A 4 -9.69 -69.80 26.26
CA PRO A 4 -10.95 -70.43 26.64
C PRO A 4 -12.14 -69.50 26.34
N PRO A 5 -13.26 -70.02 25.81
CA PRO A 5 -14.42 -69.24 25.35
C PRO A 5 -15.17 -68.46 26.45
N ARG A 6 -14.77 -68.60 27.72
CA ARG A 6 -15.34 -67.86 28.86
C ARG A 6 -14.65 -66.52 29.16
N LEU A 7 -13.50 -66.23 28.53
CA LEU A 7 -12.82 -64.94 28.68
C LEU A 7 -13.31 -63.89 27.69
N ILE A 8 -13.94 -64.29 26.58
CA ILE A 8 -14.42 -63.34 25.56
C ILE A 8 -15.53 -62.43 26.11
N PRO A 9 -16.56 -62.91 26.84
CA PRO A 9 -17.59 -62.03 27.40
C PRO A 9 -17.06 -61.12 28.51
N LEU A 10 -16.05 -61.56 29.27
CA LEU A 10 -15.42 -60.75 30.31
C LEU A 10 -14.52 -59.67 29.68
N MET A 11 -13.76 -59.99 28.64
CA MET A 11 -13.00 -58.99 27.87
C MET A 11 -13.92 -58.05 27.07
N LEU A 12 -15.06 -58.54 26.56
CA LEU A 12 -16.07 -57.69 25.90
C LEU A 12 -16.80 -56.81 26.91
N ALA A 13 -17.15 -57.32 28.09
CA ALA A 13 -17.76 -56.53 29.16
C ALA A 13 -16.78 -55.51 29.76
N LEU A 14 -15.49 -55.85 29.89
CA LEU A 14 -14.44 -54.94 30.34
C LEU A 14 -14.08 -53.90 29.25
N ALA A 15 -14.19 -54.26 27.97
CA ALA A 15 -14.02 -53.33 26.84
C ALA A 15 -15.25 -52.42 26.63
N VAL A 16 -16.46 -52.93 26.88
CA VAL A 16 -17.72 -52.16 26.79
C VAL A 16 -17.94 -51.29 28.04
N SER A 17 -17.44 -51.70 29.21
CA SER A 17 -17.49 -50.86 30.43
C SER A 17 -16.55 -49.66 30.41
N GLN A 18 -15.62 -49.58 29.44
CA GLN A 18 -14.72 -48.42 29.28
C GLN A 18 -15.24 -47.36 28.29
N ALA A 19 -16.43 -47.54 27.72
CA ALA A 19 -17.15 -46.44 27.07
C ALA A 19 -17.80 -45.55 28.14
N TYR A 20 -17.00 -44.94 29.01
CA TYR A 20 -17.50 -43.96 29.96
C TYR A 20 -17.93 -42.70 29.19
N ALA A 21 -19.21 -42.38 29.28
CA ALA A 21 -19.71 -41.10 28.82
C ALA A 21 -19.04 -39.99 29.64
N ALA A 22 -18.64 -38.91 28.98
CA ALA A 22 -18.08 -37.72 29.63
C ALA A 22 -18.94 -37.30 30.85
N PRO A 23 -18.38 -37.13 32.06
CA PRO A 23 -19.12 -36.57 33.19
C PRO A 23 -19.80 -35.27 32.77
N THR A 24 -21.13 -35.32 32.78
CA THR A 24 -22.01 -34.20 32.41
C THR A 24 -22.79 -33.79 33.65
N VAL A 25 -22.57 -32.57 34.13
CA VAL A 25 -23.25 -32.01 35.30
C VAL A 25 -24.06 -30.80 34.87
N THR A 26 -25.36 -30.82 35.15
CA THR A 26 -26.26 -29.70 34.87
C THR A 26 -26.88 -29.24 36.18
N GLY A 27 -26.67 -27.98 36.54
CA GLY A 27 -27.28 -27.38 37.72
C GLY A 27 -28.79 -27.22 37.55
N ALA A 28 -29.55 -27.41 38.63
CA ALA A 28 -30.99 -27.19 38.62
C ALA A 28 -31.33 -25.72 38.30
N ALA A 29 -32.40 -25.51 37.53
CA ALA A 29 -32.93 -24.16 37.33
C ALA A 29 -33.52 -23.61 38.64
N GLY A 30 -33.37 -22.32 38.86
CA GLY A 30 -33.99 -21.60 39.96
C GLY A 30 -35.50 -21.59 39.84
N ALA A 31 -36.20 -21.71 40.96
CA ALA A 31 -37.66 -21.67 40.98
C ALA A 31 -38.17 -20.28 40.58
N ASP A 32 -39.22 -20.22 39.77
CA ASP A 32 -39.87 -18.95 39.43
C ASP A 32 -40.49 -18.30 40.68
N GLY A 33 -40.47 -16.98 40.71
CA GLY A 33 -41.17 -16.20 41.71
C GLY A 33 -42.68 -16.34 41.56
N THR A 34 -43.36 -16.38 42.69
CA THR A 34 -44.83 -16.46 42.75
C THR A 34 -45.45 -15.11 42.41
N HIS A 35 -46.38 -15.11 41.47
CA HIS A 35 -47.20 -13.94 41.13
C HIS A 35 -48.03 -13.50 42.33
N ALA A 36 -48.13 -12.19 42.54
CA ALA A 36 -49.03 -11.63 43.52
C ALA A 36 -50.48 -11.68 43.03
N SER A 37 -51.40 -12.04 43.94
CA SER A 37 -52.84 -12.13 43.65
C SER A 37 -53.69 -11.08 44.39
N LEU A 38 -53.13 -10.42 45.41
CA LEU A 38 -53.81 -9.39 46.20
C LEU A 38 -53.49 -8.01 45.64
N PRO A 39 -54.47 -7.10 45.49
CA PRO A 39 -54.22 -5.83 44.84
C PRO A 39 -53.06 -5.04 45.43
N GLY A 40 -52.17 -4.57 44.56
CA GLY A 40 -50.97 -3.79 44.92
C GLY A 40 -49.86 -4.55 45.63
N THR A 41 -49.95 -5.87 45.84
CA THR A 41 -48.85 -6.64 46.45
C THR A 41 -47.77 -7.00 45.43
N ALA A 42 -46.52 -7.02 45.89
CA ALA A 42 -45.38 -7.33 45.05
C ALA A 42 -45.30 -8.83 44.73
N GLY A 43 -44.87 -9.17 43.52
CA GLY A 43 -44.49 -10.55 43.19
C GLY A 43 -43.21 -10.95 43.93
N SER A 44 -43.05 -12.24 44.23
CA SER A 44 -41.86 -12.71 44.95
C SER A 44 -40.64 -12.82 44.04
N ALA A 45 -39.44 -12.75 44.63
CA ALA A 45 -38.20 -12.96 43.91
C ALA A 45 -38.04 -14.43 43.53
N ALA A 46 -37.37 -14.68 42.41
CA ALA A 46 -37.09 -16.03 41.95
C ALA A 46 -35.84 -16.64 42.61
N GLY A 47 -35.75 -17.96 42.59
CA GLY A 47 -34.57 -18.71 43.01
C GLY A 47 -33.40 -18.57 42.03
N HIS A 48 -32.19 -18.71 42.56
CA HIS A 48 -30.96 -18.79 41.76
C HIS A 48 -30.83 -20.16 41.08
N GLY A 49 -30.23 -20.17 39.90
CA GLY A 49 -29.79 -21.42 39.29
C GLY A 49 -28.62 -22.02 40.07
N GLU A 50 -28.59 -23.34 40.15
CA GLU A 50 -27.53 -24.09 40.84
C GLU A 50 -26.23 -24.08 40.03
N ASP A 51 -25.09 -24.02 40.72
CA ASP A 51 -23.79 -24.15 40.09
C ASP A 51 -23.55 -25.59 39.60
N ALA A 52 -22.82 -25.74 38.49
CA ALA A 52 -22.40 -27.04 37.97
C ALA A 52 -20.89 -27.19 37.99
N THR A 53 -20.39 -28.30 38.53
CA THR A 53 -18.97 -28.66 38.49
C THR A 53 -18.80 -30.07 37.95
N ALA A 54 -18.08 -30.22 36.83
CA ALA A 54 -17.75 -31.50 36.22
C ALA A 54 -16.23 -31.71 36.18
N THR A 55 -15.78 -32.88 36.63
CA THR A 55 -14.35 -33.26 36.62
C THR A 55 -14.20 -34.62 35.97
N ALA A 56 -13.42 -34.68 34.90
CA ALA A 56 -13.07 -35.89 34.15
C ALA A 56 -11.67 -36.38 34.53
N GLY A 57 -11.55 -37.68 34.78
CA GLY A 57 -10.28 -38.36 35.03
C GLY A 57 -9.69 -38.99 33.76
N ALA A 58 -8.59 -39.73 33.92
CA ALA A 58 -7.80 -40.21 32.79
C ALA A 58 -8.50 -41.23 31.86
N GLY A 59 -9.61 -41.82 32.29
CA GLY A 59 -10.40 -42.77 31.50
C GLY A 59 -11.59 -42.14 30.76
N ASP A 60 -11.86 -40.86 31.00
CA ASP A 60 -13.02 -40.17 30.46
C ASP A 60 -12.67 -39.44 29.15
N PRO A 61 -13.62 -39.31 28.20
CA PRO A 61 -13.39 -38.55 26.98
C PRO A 61 -13.45 -37.02 27.18
N GLY A 62 -13.99 -36.53 28.30
CA GLY A 62 -14.13 -35.10 28.59
C GLY A 62 -15.00 -34.76 29.79
N ALA A 63 -15.05 -33.49 30.20
CA ALA A 63 -15.95 -32.96 31.23
C ALA A 63 -16.90 -31.91 30.65
N VAL A 64 -18.19 -31.96 31.02
CA VAL A 64 -19.21 -30.98 30.59
C VAL A 64 -19.96 -30.45 31.81
N ALA A 65 -19.91 -29.13 32.07
CA ALA A 65 -20.64 -28.47 33.14
C ALA A 65 -21.59 -27.40 32.57
N THR A 66 -22.89 -27.47 32.92
CA THR A 66 -23.90 -26.48 32.53
C THR A 66 -24.56 -25.90 33.78
N GLY A 67 -24.33 -24.62 34.07
CA GLY A 67 -24.94 -23.93 35.21
C GLY A 67 -26.46 -23.80 35.05
N GLY A 68 -27.19 -23.87 36.16
CA GLY A 68 -28.64 -23.76 36.17
C GLY A 68 -29.13 -22.37 35.76
N GLN A 69 -30.25 -22.30 35.05
CA GLN A 69 -30.88 -21.02 34.71
C GLN A 69 -31.45 -20.35 35.96
N GLY A 70 -31.37 -19.02 36.07
CA GLY A 70 -32.08 -18.30 37.12
C GLY A 70 -33.59 -18.27 36.87
N GLY A 71 -34.40 -18.38 37.93
CA GLY A 71 -35.86 -18.33 37.79
C GLY A 71 -36.38 -16.94 37.41
N ARG A 72 -37.53 -16.86 36.77
CA ARG A 72 -38.19 -15.59 36.45
C ARG A 72 -38.85 -15.00 37.70
N GLY A 73 -38.68 -13.69 37.94
CA GLY A 73 -39.36 -13.01 39.04
C GLY A 73 -40.89 -13.03 38.90
N GLY A 74 -41.61 -13.13 40.02
CA GLY A 74 -43.07 -13.16 40.02
C GLY A 74 -43.66 -11.79 39.64
N ASP A 75 -44.74 -11.77 38.88
CA ASP A 75 -45.40 -10.51 38.50
C ASP A 75 -46.12 -9.87 39.72
N GLY A 76 -46.12 -8.55 39.79
CA GLY A 76 -46.87 -7.80 40.80
C GLY A 76 -48.36 -7.76 40.48
N ALA A 77 -49.22 -7.74 41.50
CA ALA A 77 -50.67 -7.65 41.32
C ALA A 77 -51.11 -6.25 40.92
N ALA A 78 -52.17 -6.12 40.12
CA ALA A 78 -52.77 -4.82 39.83
C ALA A 78 -53.32 -4.15 41.09
N GLY A 79 -53.24 -2.83 41.20
CA GLY A 79 -53.77 -2.08 42.34
C GLY A 79 -55.30 -1.96 42.33
N ALA A 80 -55.92 -1.87 43.50
CA ALA A 80 -57.31 -1.44 43.64
C ALA A 80 -57.44 0.08 43.32
N PRO A 81 -58.63 0.65 43.06
CA PRO A 81 -58.79 2.09 42.84
C PRO A 81 -58.08 2.92 43.93
N GLY A 82 -57.24 3.87 43.52
CA GLY A 82 -56.40 4.67 44.43
C GLY A 82 -55.15 3.99 45.00
N GLN A 83 -54.91 2.70 44.71
CA GLN A 83 -53.74 1.95 45.16
C GLN A 83 -52.78 1.69 44.00
N ALA A 84 -51.49 1.91 44.24
CA ALA A 84 -50.46 1.59 43.27
C ALA A 84 -50.41 0.09 42.95
N GLY A 85 -49.95 -0.24 41.75
CA GLY A 85 -49.70 -1.63 41.38
C GLY A 85 -48.53 -2.23 42.16
N GLY A 86 -48.53 -3.55 42.29
CA GLY A 86 -47.48 -4.30 42.94
C GLY A 86 -46.15 -4.26 42.21
N LYS A 87 -45.05 -4.21 42.96
CA LYS A 87 -43.69 -4.33 42.40
C LYS A 87 -43.50 -5.71 41.75
N GLY A 88 -42.86 -5.76 40.59
CA GLY A 88 -42.41 -7.04 40.01
C GLY A 88 -41.27 -7.66 40.84
N GLY A 89 -41.29 -8.98 41.02
CA GLY A 89 -40.23 -9.72 41.69
C GLY A 89 -38.91 -9.70 40.92
N ASN A 90 -37.79 -9.81 41.61
CA ASN A 90 -36.48 -9.88 40.96
C ASN A 90 -36.27 -11.27 40.32
N GLY A 91 -35.64 -11.31 39.14
CA GLY A 91 -35.17 -12.54 38.52
C GLY A 91 -33.96 -13.13 39.25
N GLY A 92 -33.84 -14.46 39.24
CA GLY A 92 -32.76 -15.18 39.90
C GLY A 92 -31.46 -15.11 39.11
N HIS A 93 -30.31 -15.12 39.76
CA HIS A 93 -29.02 -15.27 39.08
C HIS A 93 -28.87 -16.67 38.45
N GLY A 94 -28.14 -16.74 37.34
CA GLY A 94 -27.77 -18.00 36.72
C GLY A 94 -26.57 -18.64 37.44
N GLY A 95 -26.57 -19.97 37.53
CA GLY A 95 -25.51 -20.74 38.16
C GLY A 95 -24.20 -20.68 37.40
N HIS A 96 -23.09 -20.77 38.13
CA HIS A 96 -21.74 -20.87 37.57
C HIS A 96 -21.49 -22.27 36.98
N ALA A 97 -20.51 -22.37 36.07
CA ALA A 97 -20.11 -23.64 35.48
C ALA A 97 -18.59 -23.83 35.54
N THR A 98 -18.12 -24.96 36.06
CA THR A 98 -16.70 -25.34 36.09
C THR A 98 -16.51 -26.72 35.49
N ALA A 99 -15.75 -26.84 34.40
CA ALA A 99 -15.40 -28.12 33.78
C ALA A 99 -13.88 -28.31 33.82
N SER A 100 -13.42 -29.46 34.29
CA SER A 100 -11.99 -29.78 34.33
C SER A 100 -11.69 -31.19 33.83
N HIS A 101 -10.61 -31.35 33.07
CA HIS A 101 -10.18 -32.67 32.59
C HIS A 101 -8.65 -32.78 32.69
N ALA A 102 -8.18 -33.75 33.47
CA ALA A 102 -6.77 -34.08 33.58
C ALA A 102 -6.52 -35.52 33.10
N VAL A 103 -5.70 -35.69 32.07
CA VAL A 103 -5.36 -37.00 31.52
C VAL A 103 -3.86 -37.16 31.32
N GLN A 104 -3.34 -38.33 31.71
CA GLN A 104 -1.97 -38.75 31.44
C GLN A 104 -2.02 -40.14 30.81
N SER A 105 -1.53 -40.28 29.57
CA SER A 105 -1.63 -41.54 28.84
C SER A 105 -0.52 -41.68 27.81
N SER A 106 -0.05 -42.91 27.62
CA SER A 106 0.88 -43.28 26.54
C SER A 106 0.14 -43.80 25.29
N ALA A 107 -1.18 -43.59 25.20
CA ALA A 107 -1.95 -44.01 24.04
C ALA A 107 -1.47 -43.32 22.75
N ALA A 108 -1.62 -44.02 21.62
CA ALA A 108 -1.28 -43.46 20.31
C ALA A 108 -2.10 -42.19 19.98
N GLN A 109 -3.32 -42.11 20.50
CA GLN A 109 -4.20 -40.94 20.42
C GLN A 109 -4.70 -40.61 21.83
N LEU A 110 -4.58 -39.34 22.22
CA LEU A 110 -5.03 -38.80 23.49
C LEU A 110 -6.02 -37.66 23.22
N LEU A 111 -7.25 -37.80 23.72
CA LEU A 111 -8.30 -36.79 23.60
C LEU A 111 -8.62 -36.23 24.99
N ALA A 112 -8.60 -34.92 25.14
CA ALA A 112 -8.96 -34.25 26.39
C ALA A 112 -9.87 -33.05 26.13
N SER A 113 -11.11 -33.08 26.60
CA SER A 113 -12.05 -31.96 26.47
C SER A 113 -12.62 -31.48 27.80
N ALA A 114 -12.79 -30.16 27.98
CA ALA A 114 -13.52 -29.55 29.08
C ALA A 114 -14.44 -28.42 28.56
N LEU A 115 -15.75 -28.54 28.78
CA LEU A 115 -16.77 -27.60 28.29
C LEU A 115 -17.58 -27.04 29.47
N ALA A 116 -17.51 -25.74 29.71
CA ALA A 116 -18.26 -25.06 30.76
C ALA A 116 -19.21 -24.01 30.17
N ALA A 117 -20.51 -24.11 30.44
CA ALA A 117 -21.52 -23.15 30.03
C ALA A 117 -22.32 -22.67 31.24
N ALA A 118 -22.18 -21.41 31.63
CA ALA A 118 -22.88 -20.90 32.80
C ALA A 118 -24.35 -20.55 32.51
N GLY A 119 -25.17 -20.59 33.55
CA GLY A 119 -26.60 -20.29 33.46
C GLY A 119 -26.88 -18.82 33.16
N ARG A 120 -27.94 -18.56 32.39
CA ARG A 120 -28.47 -17.21 32.19
C ARG A 120 -29.24 -16.77 33.45
N GLY A 121 -29.17 -15.49 33.75
CA GLY A 121 -30.01 -14.87 34.77
C GLY A 121 -31.47 -14.79 34.35
N GLY A 122 -32.37 -15.03 35.28
CA GLY A 122 -33.81 -14.99 35.05
C GLY A 122 -34.34 -13.58 34.80
N ASP A 123 -35.44 -13.50 34.05
CA ASP A 123 -36.08 -12.23 33.74
C ASP A 123 -36.83 -11.68 34.98
N PRO A 124 -37.00 -10.36 35.10
CA PRO A 124 -37.75 -9.76 36.19
C PRO A 124 -39.25 -10.03 36.04
N GLY A 125 -39.96 -9.98 37.16
CA GLY A 125 -41.40 -9.92 37.17
C GLY A 125 -41.93 -8.61 36.58
N ILE A 126 -43.07 -8.71 35.90
CA ILE A 126 -43.80 -7.56 35.36
C ILE A 126 -44.47 -6.82 36.53
N PRO A 127 -44.35 -5.49 36.62
CA PRO A 127 -45.09 -4.74 37.63
C PRO A 127 -46.58 -4.75 37.34
N GLY A 128 -47.38 -4.85 38.40
CA GLY A 128 -48.84 -4.72 38.31
C GLY A 128 -49.25 -3.31 37.92
N GLU A 129 -50.35 -3.20 37.17
CA GLU A 129 -50.93 -1.91 36.80
C GLU A 129 -51.49 -1.18 38.03
N GLY A 130 -51.43 0.15 38.04
CA GLY A 130 -52.09 0.93 39.08
C GLY A 130 -53.61 0.81 38.97
N GLY A 131 -54.32 0.81 40.11
CA GLY A 131 -55.76 1.01 40.04
C GLY A 131 -56.09 2.42 39.57
N ALA A 132 -57.36 2.68 39.22
CA ALA A 132 -57.78 4.00 38.72
C ALA A 132 -57.28 5.12 39.65
N GLY A 133 -56.50 6.05 39.09
CA GLY A 133 -55.89 7.19 39.81
C GLY A 133 -54.55 6.92 40.53
N ALA A 134 -53.95 5.73 40.40
CA ALA A 134 -52.69 5.38 41.04
C ALA A 134 -51.61 4.92 40.03
N ALA A 135 -50.35 4.96 40.46
CA ALA A 135 -49.22 4.61 39.62
C ALA A 135 -49.05 3.08 39.45
N ARG A 136 -48.45 2.68 38.32
CA ARG A 136 -47.96 1.32 38.11
C ARG A 136 -46.86 0.97 39.13
N GLY A 137 -46.79 -0.28 39.54
CA GLY A 137 -45.71 -0.75 40.42
C GLY A 137 -44.32 -0.60 39.77
N PRO A 138 -43.24 -0.55 40.57
CA PRO A 138 -41.88 -0.59 40.02
C PRO A 138 -41.57 -1.98 39.44
N GLN A 139 -40.79 -2.03 38.36
CA GLN A 139 -40.34 -3.30 37.79
C GLN A 139 -39.32 -4.00 38.70
N GLY A 140 -39.30 -5.34 38.67
CA GLY A 140 -38.23 -6.12 39.30
C GLY A 140 -36.89 -5.96 38.57
N THR A 141 -35.79 -6.37 39.19
CA THR A 141 -34.48 -6.40 38.52
C THR A 141 -34.24 -7.76 37.87
N GLY A 142 -33.67 -7.80 36.66
CA GLY A 142 -33.21 -9.04 36.05
C GLY A 142 -32.08 -9.71 36.84
N GLY A 143 -31.92 -11.02 36.66
CA GLY A 143 -30.84 -11.80 37.24
C GLY A 143 -29.51 -11.62 36.50
N ARG A 144 -28.39 -11.72 37.21
CA ARG A 144 -27.04 -11.78 36.65
C ARG A 144 -26.78 -13.15 36.02
N GLY A 145 -26.02 -13.20 34.93
CA GLY A 145 -25.55 -14.47 34.36
C GLY A 145 -24.37 -15.04 35.14
N GLY A 146 -24.24 -16.37 35.17
CA GLY A 146 -23.16 -17.06 35.88
C GLY A 146 -21.81 -16.99 35.15
N ASN A 147 -20.71 -17.24 35.86
CA ASN A 147 -19.36 -17.33 35.27
C ASN A 147 -19.04 -18.77 34.84
N ALA A 148 -18.25 -18.93 33.77
CA ALA A 148 -17.80 -20.22 33.27
C ALA A 148 -16.28 -20.37 33.30
N THR A 149 -15.79 -21.53 33.77
CA THR A 149 -14.36 -21.89 33.77
C THR A 149 -14.17 -23.28 33.19
N ALA A 150 -13.35 -23.41 32.16
CA ALA A 150 -12.97 -24.70 31.56
C ALA A 150 -11.45 -24.88 31.63
N SER A 151 -10.98 -26.06 32.07
CA SER A 151 -9.54 -26.35 32.16
C SER A 151 -9.18 -27.75 31.69
N VAL A 152 -8.19 -27.87 30.81
CA VAL A 152 -7.61 -29.14 30.35
C VAL A 152 -6.13 -29.22 30.72
N THR A 153 -5.70 -30.37 31.23
CA THR A 153 -4.29 -30.75 31.39
C THR A 153 -4.07 -32.14 30.78
N ALA A 154 -3.25 -32.24 29.74
CA ALA A 154 -2.99 -33.49 29.04
C ALA A 154 -1.49 -33.78 28.96
N THR A 155 -1.06 -35.00 29.27
CA THR A 155 0.34 -35.44 29.13
C THR A 155 0.42 -36.76 28.35
N GLY A 156 1.23 -36.82 27.30
CA GLY A 156 1.39 -38.01 26.46
C GLY A 156 2.49 -37.89 25.41
N SER A 157 2.65 -38.90 24.55
CA SER A 157 3.74 -38.96 23.56
C SER A 157 3.31 -39.24 22.11
N GLY A 158 2.01 -39.48 21.89
CA GLY A 158 1.39 -39.74 20.57
C GLY A 158 0.76 -38.50 19.94
N THR A 159 -0.39 -38.67 19.28
CA THR A 159 -1.21 -37.52 18.86
C THR A 159 -2.08 -37.05 20.02
N ILE A 160 -1.98 -35.78 20.40
CA ILE A 160 -2.76 -35.20 21.50
C ILE A 160 -3.71 -34.15 20.94
N THR A 161 -5.00 -34.27 21.25
CA THR A 161 -6.00 -33.22 21.01
C THR A 161 -6.57 -32.76 22.34
N ALA A 162 -6.40 -31.48 22.66
CA ALA A 162 -6.85 -30.90 23.93
C ALA A 162 -7.71 -29.65 23.71
N THR A 163 -8.92 -29.59 24.26
CA THR A 163 -9.85 -28.47 24.05
C THR A 163 -10.47 -28.03 25.36
N SER A 164 -10.28 -26.76 25.74
CA SER A 164 -11.07 -26.12 26.80
C SER A 164 -11.99 -25.05 26.20
N ALA A 165 -13.27 -25.05 26.57
CA ALA A 165 -14.21 -24.03 26.12
C ALA A 165 -15.10 -23.54 27.27
N ALA A 166 -15.13 -22.23 27.49
CA ALA A 166 -15.94 -21.59 28.53
C ALA A 166 -16.91 -20.56 27.90
N THR A 167 -18.19 -20.65 28.26
CA THR A 167 -19.23 -19.70 27.84
C THR A 167 -19.94 -19.12 29.07
N GLY A 168 -19.77 -17.83 29.30
CA GLY A 168 -20.42 -17.12 30.41
C GLY A 168 -21.93 -16.96 30.20
N GLY A 169 -22.66 -16.86 31.31
CA GLY A 169 -24.11 -16.72 31.31
C GLY A 169 -24.55 -15.31 30.92
N THR A 170 -25.67 -15.19 30.20
CA THR A 170 -26.26 -13.90 29.87
C THR A 170 -27.05 -13.34 31.06
N SER A 171 -27.16 -12.02 31.21
CA SER A 171 -28.08 -11.45 32.20
C SER A 171 -29.54 -11.54 31.75
N GLY A 172 -30.46 -11.55 32.70
CA GLY A 172 -31.89 -11.37 32.44
C GLY A 172 -32.23 -9.92 32.07
N TYR A 173 -33.40 -9.73 31.46
CA TYR A 173 -33.87 -8.44 30.96
C TYR A 173 -33.87 -7.36 32.09
N LEU A 174 -33.21 -6.21 31.91
CA LEU A 174 -33.33 -5.02 32.79
C LEU A 174 -32.87 -5.15 34.25
N ALA A 175 -31.71 -5.74 34.52
CA ALA A 175 -31.03 -5.39 35.78
C ALA A 175 -30.58 -3.91 35.67
N PRO A 176 -31.00 -2.97 36.54
CA PRO A 176 -30.31 -1.70 36.69
C PRO A 176 -28.93 -2.03 37.24
N ILE A 177 -27.95 -2.03 36.35
CA ILE A 177 -26.59 -2.41 36.68
C ILE A 177 -25.89 -1.15 37.16
N GLY A 178 -25.19 -1.23 38.29
CA GLY A 178 -24.29 -0.15 38.68
C GLY A 178 -23.24 0.02 37.60
N ALA A 179 -22.91 1.26 37.23
CA ALA A 179 -21.87 1.53 36.25
C ALA A 179 -20.58 0.76 36.61
N GLY A 180 -20.15 -0.16 35.74
CA GLY A 180 -18.94 -0.96 35.91
C GLY A 180 -19.12 -2.39 36.45
N GLU A 181 -20.32 -2.79 36.85
CA GLU A 181 -20.58 -4.18 37.24
C GLU A 181 -20.62 -5.11 36.01
N ARG A 182 -19.84 -6.20 36.04
CA ARG A 182 -19.71 -7.17 34.93
C ARG A 182 -20.13 -8.58 35.36
N PHE A 183 -20.95 -9.25 34.55
CA PHE A 183 -21.41 -10.63 34.81
C PHE A 183 -21.26 -11.50 33.58
N GLY A 184 -21.26 -12.82 33.77
CA GLY A 184 -21.08 -13.74 32.65
C GLY A 184 -19.62 -13.85 32.18
N SER A 185 -18.63 -13.85 33.08
CA SER A 185 -17.23 -13.99 32.66
C SER A 185 -16.92 -15.43 32.20
N ALA A 186 -15.94 -15.59 31.31
CA ALA A 186 -15.51 -16.89 30.77
C ALA A 186 -13.98 -17.05 30.83
N ILE A 187 -13.50 -18.19 31.32
CA ILE A 187 -12.07 -18.50 31.42
C ILE A 187 -11.81 -19.90 30.85
N ALA A 188 -10.92 -20.01 29.87
CA ALA A 188 -10.50 -21.29 29.28
C ALA A 188 -8.99 -21.49 29.39
N ASN A 189 -8.55 -22.61 29.97
CA ASN A 189 -7.13 -22.92 30.17
C ASN A 189 -6.80 -24.30 29.60
N THR A 190 -5.82 -24.39 28.69
CA THR A 190 -5.35 -25.67 28.12
C THR A 190 -3.85 -25.80 28.32
N THR A 191 -3.41 -26.88 28.98
CA THR A 191 -2.00 -27.24 29.16
C THR A 191 -1.74 -28.62 28.58
N VAL A 192 -0.77 -28.75 27.66
CA VAL A 192 -0.40 -30.02 27.05
C VAL A 192 1.10 -30.26 27.17
N ASP A 193 1.51 -31.40 27.71
CA ASP A 193 2.90 -31.87 27.67
C ASP A 193 3.03 -33.08 26.75
N GLY A 194 3.48 -32.83 25.53
CA GLY A 194 3.69 -33.83 24.49
C GLY A 194 5.13 -34.37 24.41
N GLY A 195 6.04 -33.85 25.25
CA GLY A 195 7.47 -34.11 25.14
C GLY A 195 8.04 -33.74 23.76
N SER A 196 9.07 -34.45 23.31
CA SER A 196 9.76 -34.17 22.05
C SER A 196 9.21 -34.93 20.83
N SER A 197 8.18 -35.78 21.01
CA SER A 197 7.71 -36.71 19.98
C SER A 197 6.25 -36.52 19.56
N ALA A 198 5.42 -35.88 20.39
CA ALA A 198 3.99 -35.78 20.12
C ALA A 198 3.64 -34.79 19.02
N THR A 199 2.57 -35.07 18.28
CA THR A 199 1.87 -34.07 17.48
C THR A 199 0.71 -33.54 18.30
N VAL A 200 0.71 -32.25 18.60
CA VAL A 200 -0.28 -31.63 19.49
C VAL A 200 -1.18 -30.68 18.72
N THR A 201 -2.49 -30.87 18.87
CA THR A 201 -3.52 -29.91 18.53
C THR A 201 -4.19 -29.45 19.82
N ALA A 202 -4.16 -28.16 20.11
CA ALA A 202 -4.74 -27.64 21.35
C ALA A 202 -5.54 -26.37 21.10
N ASP A 203 -6.70 -26.27 21.75
CA ASP A 203 -7.60 -25.12 21.68
C ASP A 203 -8.02 -24.64 23.08
N ALA A 204 -8.15 -23.33 23.26
CA ALA A 204 -8.66 -22.69 24.47
C ALA A 204 -9.59 -21.52 24.10
N ASP A 205 -10.90 -21.71 24.23
CA ASP A 205 -11.91 -20.77 23.76
C ASP A 205 -12.74 -20.20 24.92
N ALA A 206 -12.87 -18.87 24.98
CA ALA A 206 -13.64 -18.19 26.01
C ALA A 206 -14.61 -17.17 25.41
N THR A 207 -15.90 -17.32 25.68
CA THR A 207 -16.95 -16.39 25.25
C THR A 207 -17.70 -15.89 26.47
N ALA A 208 -17.57 -14.62 26.80
CA ALA A 208 -18.33 -14.05 27.90
C ALA A 208 -19.80 -13.84 27.52
N GLY A 209 -20.67 -13.85 28.53
CA GLY A 209 -22.10 -13.72 28.38
C GLY A 209 -22.51 -12.35 27.87
N ALA A 210 -23.49 -12.35 26.96
CA ALA A 210 -24.14 -11.14 26.47
C ALA A 210 -24.91 -10.40 27.57
N GLN A 211 -25.09 -9.09 27.36
CA GLN A 211 -25.83 -8.15 28.21
C GLN A 211 -25.23 -7.87 29.61
N GLY A 212 -24.16 -8.57 30.00
CA GLY A 212 -23.48 -8.36 31.28
C GLY A 212 -22.15 -7.62 31.19
N GLY A 213 -21.59 -7.38 29.99
CA GLY A 213 -20.24 -6.83 29.83
C GLY A 213 -19.13 -7.75 30.39
N GLY A 214 -19.38 -9.07 30.47
CA GLY A 214 -18.46 -10.03 31.08
C GLY A 214 -17.10 -10.10 30.40
N ASN A 215 -16.04 -10.40 31.17
CA ASN A 215 -14.69 -10.54 30.61
C ASN A 215 -14.45 -11.97 30.13
N ALA A 216 -13.73 -12.13 29.02
CA ALA A 216 -13.29 -13.41 28.51
C ALA A 216 -11.76 -13.51 28.52
N ALA A 217 -11.24 -14.65 28.98
CA ALA A 217 -9.81 -14.93 29.03
C ALA A 217 -9.49 -16.36 28.59
N ALA A 218 -8.41 -16.53 27.81
CA ALA A 218 -7.89 -17.85 27.48
C ALA A 218 -6.37 -17.96 27.65
N THR A 219 -5.89 -19.08 28.19
CA THR A 219 -4.46 -19.39 28.25
C THR A 219 -4.19 -20.77 27.68
N LEU A 220 -3.14 -20.87 26.85
CA LEU A 220 -2.73 -22.12 26.22
C LEU A 220 -1.23 -22.33 26.37
N HIS A 221 -0.83 -23.51 26.83
CA HIS A 221 0.55 -23.96 26.88
C HIS A 221 0.70 -25.36 26.26
N ALA A 222 1.69 -25.57 25.39
CA ALA A 222 1.93 -26.88 24.76
C ALA A 222 3.41 -27.19 24.45
N THR A 223 3.85 -28.43 24.66
CA THR A 223 5.14 -28.97 24.17
C THR A 223 4.92 -30.10 23.17
N GLY A 224 5.78 -30.27 22.15
CA GLY A 224 5.63 -31.33 21.15
C GLY A 224 6.73 -31.39 20.09
N TYR A 225 6.67 -32.38 19.20
CA TYR A 225 7.41 -32.39 17.94
C TYR A 225 6.82 -31.38 16.94
N GLN A 226 5.49 -31.33 16.86
CA GLN A 226 4.71 -30.43 16.01
C GLN A 226 3.54 -29.85 16.81
N LEU A 227 3.31 -28.54 16.72
CA LEU A 227 2.25 -27.84 17.45
C LEU A 227 1.25 -27.17 16.49
N SER A 228 -0.04 -27.31 16.76
CA SER A 228 -1.14 -26.56 16.18
C SER A 228 -2.02 -26.00 17.30
N LEU A 229 -1.88 -24.71 17.59
CA LEU A 229 -2.47 -24.06 18.76
C LEU A 229 -3.50 -23.01 18.35
N GLY A 230 -4.70 -23.05 18.94
CA GLY A 230 -5.80 -22.14 18.66
C GLY A 230 -6.40 -21.52 19.91
N SER A 231 -6.83 -20.26 19.81
CA SER A 231 -7.65 -19.64 20.86
C SER A 231 -8.53 -18.54 20.28
N LYS A 232 -9.82 -18.57 20.64
CA LYS A 232 -10.78 -17.51 20.37
C LYS A 232 -11.35 -16.95 21.67
N VAL A 233 -11.21 -15.65 21.87
CA VAL A 233 -11.66 -14.96 23.08
C VAL A 233 -12.61 -13.82 22.70
N THR A 234 -13.84 -13.85 23.20
CA THR A 234 -14.88 -12.85 22.91
C THR A 234 -15.45 -12.26 24.19
N GLY A 235 -15.30 -10.95 24.38
CA GLY A 235 -15.87 -10.22 25.50
C GLY A 235 -17.40 -10.11 25.41
N GLY A 236 -18.07 -10.01 26.56
CA GLY A 236 -19.53 -9.96 26.64
C GLY A 236 -20.06 -8.60 26.21
N SER A 237 -21.20 -8.55 25.52
CA SER A 237 -21.85 -7.27 25.19
C SER A 237 -22.48 -6.61 26.43
N GLY A 238 -22.57 -5.28 26.42
CA GLY A 238 -23.35 -4.53 27.40
C GLY A 238 -24.86 -4.69 27.21
N ALA A 239 -25.64 -4.38 28.26
CA ALA A 239 -27.10 -4.46 28.21
C ALA A 239 -27.73 -3.38 27.33
N TYR A 240 -28.75 -3.75 26.55
CA TYR A 240 -29.66 -2.80 25.91
C TYR A 240 -30.70 -2.32 26.93
N HIS A 241 -30.78 -1.01 27.17
CA HIS A 241 -31.83 -0.40 27.98
C HIS A 241 -32.81 0.39 27.10
N ASN A 242 -34.08 0.00 27.13
CA ASN A 242 -35.19 0.68 26.43
C ASN A 242 -35.92 1.73 27.30
N GLY A 243 -35.39 2.07 28.48
CA GLY A 243 -36.07 2.90 29.47
C GLY A 243 -35.77 4.40 29.35
N LEU A 244 -36.80 5.23 29.50
CA LEU A 244 -36.76 6.71 29.61
C LEU A 244 -35.99 7.24 30.84
N THR A 245 -35.40 6.37 31.67
CA THR A 245 -34.83 6.75 32.98
C THR A 245 -33.42 7.32 32.91
N GLY A 246 -32.84 7.51 31.71
CA GLY A 246 -31.51 8.12 31.54
C GLY A 246 -30.34 7.30 32.07
N LEU A 247 -30.56 6.05 32.48
CA LEU A 247 -29.50 5.14 32.94
C LEU A 247 -28.81 4.53 31.70
N GLY A 248 -27.51 4.82 31.52
CA GLY A 248 -26.69 4.25 30.46
C GLY A 248 -26.51 2.74 30.61
N GLY A 249 -26.31 2.04 29.50
CA GLY A 249 -25.91 0.63 29.48
C GLY A 249 -24.48 0.42 30.01
N ASN A 250 -24.10 -0.85 30.15
CA ASN A 250 -22.74 -1.21 30.51
C ASN A 250 -21.80 -1.16 29.30
N ASP A 251 -20.53 -0.85 29.56
CA ASP A 251 -19.47 -1.03 28.57
C ASP A 251 -19.33 -2.51 28.18
N GLY A 252 -18.79 -2.73 26.99
CA GLY A 252 -18.39 -4.06 26.55
C GLY A 252 -17.32 -4.70 27.45
N GLY A 253 -17.36 -6.02 27.52
CA GLY A 253 -16.37 -6.84 28.22
C GLY A 253 -15.05 -6.95 27.47
N SER A 254 -13.94 -7.10 28.20
CA SER A 254 -12.62 -7.26 27.60
C SER A 254 -12.37 -8.70 27.12
N ALA A 255 -11.53 -8.86 26.09
CA ALA A 255 -11.01 -10.15 25.62
C ALA A 255 -9.49 -10.20 25.74
N THR A 256 -8.95 -11.19 26.46
CA THR A 256 -7.50 -11.37 26.67
C THR A 256 -7.08 -12.81 26.38
N GLY A 257 -5.97 -13.03 25.68
CA GLY A 257 -5.47 -14.37 25.39
C GLY A 257 -3.96 -14.46 25.39
N LYS A 258 -3.42 -15.63 25.76
CA LYS A 258 -1.98 -15.94 25.72
C LYS A 258 -1.77 -17.38 25.22
N ILE A 259 -0.83 -17.56 24.29
CA ILE A 259 -0.42 -18.88 23.78
C ILE A 259 1.09 -19.02 23.96
N SER A 260 1.53 -20.15 24.53
CA SER A 260 2.95 -20.47 24.70
C SER A 260 3.24 -21.91 24.29
N GLY A 261 4.46 -22.18 23.84
CA GLY A 261 4.84 -23.55 23.54
C GLY A 261 6.24 -23.74 22.98
N THR A 262 6.65 -25.00 22.92
CA THR A 262 7.98 -25.39 22.40
C THR A 262 7.81 -26.58 21.45
N ALA A 263 8.18 -26.39 20.18
CA ALA A 263 8.10 -27.42 19.16
C ALA A 263 9.48 -27.87 18.66
N GLY A 264 9.60 -29.16 18.32
CA GLY A 264 10.75 -29.72 17.63
C GLY A 264 10.84 -29.32 16.15
N LEU A 265 11.39 -30.21 15.32
CA LEU A 265 11.57 -29.99 13.87
C LEU A 265 10.24 -29.97 13.08
N GLY A 266 9.15 -30.47 13.66
CA GLY A 266 7.82 -30.47 13.04
C GLY A 266 7.21 -29.07 12.91
N GLY A 267 7.75 -28.08 13.63
CA GLY A 267 7.29 -26.70 13.57
C GLY A 267 6.11 -26.40 14.50
N ALA A 268 5.75 -25.12 14.58
CA ALA A 268 4.63 -24.64 15.37
C ALA A 268 3.75 -23.68 14.57
N SER A 269 2.43 -23.83 14.70
CA SER A 269 1.44 -22.88 14.23
C SER A 269 0.57 -22.43 15.40
N ALA A 270 0.40 -21.12 15.58
CA ALA A 270 -0.45 -20.56 16.63
C ALA A 270 -1.39 -19.48 16.08
N LEU A 271 -2.67 -19.55 16.45
CA LEU A 271 -3.71 -18.59 16.11
C LEU A 271 -4.38 -18.06 17.37
N LEU A 272 -4.38 -16.73 17.54
CA LEU A 272 -5.12 -16.05 18.60
C LEU A 272 -6.09 -15.03 18.01
N THR A 273 -7.38 -15.14 18.33
CA THR A 273 -8.42 -14.18 17.95
C THR A 273 -9.04 -13.54 19.19
N LEU A 274 -9.05 -12.21 19.25
CA LEU A 274 -9.62 -11.42 20.33
C LEU A 274 -10.73 -10.51 19.78
N GLU A 275 -11.91 -10.54 20.39
CA GLU A 275 -13.01 -9.63 20.06
C GLU A 275 -13.53 -8.95 21.34
N GLY A 276 -13.44 -7.62 21.38
CA GLY A 276 -14.02 -6.83 22.46
C GLY A 276 -15.54 -6.88 22.44
N GLY A 277 -16.16 -6.89 23.61
CA GLY A 277 -17.61 -6.81 23.73
C GLY A 277 -18.16 -5.48 23.19
N ALA A 278 -19.32 -5.53 22.54
CA ALA A 278 -20.04 -4.31 22.14
C ALA A 278 -20.60 -3.57 23.37
N GLY A 279 -20.67 -2.25 23.32
CA GLY A 279 -21.32 -1.44 24.35
C GLY A 279 -22.84 -1.62 24.37
N GLY A 280 -23.43 -1.55 25.57
CA GLY A 280 -24.88 -1.41 25.77
C GLY A 280 -25.39 -0.01 25.42
N SER A 281 -26.68 0.31 25.58
CA SER A 281 -27.24 1.61 25.16
C SER A 281 -26.45 2.82 25.72
N GLY A 282 -25.81 3.62 24.86
CA GLY A 282 -24.99 4.78 25.23
C GLY A 282 -23.62 4.45 25.84
N ALA A 283 -23.23 3.17 25.87
CA ALA A 283 -22.00 2.69 26.51
C ALA A 283 -20.90 2.35 25.50
N ASN A 284 -19.66 2.28 25.98
CA ASN A 284 -18.51 2.11 25.13
C ASN A 284 -18.32 0.65 24.70
N GLY A 285 -17.86 0.45 23.47
CA GLY A 285 -17.29 -0.83 23.06
C GLY A 285 -15.93 -1.06 23.72
N ALA A 286 -15.59 -2.32 23.99
CA ALA A 286 -14.35 -2.66 24.65
C ALA A 286 -13.14 -2.50 23.73
N ASP A 287 -12.06 -1.93 24.26
CA ASP A 287 -10.76 -1.94 23.58
C ASP A 287 -10.15 -3.36 23.61
N VAL A 288 -9.44 -3.72 22.54
CA VAL A 288 -8.61 -4.94 22.47
C VAL A 288 -7.16 -4.52 22.39
N VAL A 289 -6.37 -4.92 23.39
CA VAL A 289 -4.93 -4.66 23.45
C VAL A 289 -4.20 -5.98 23.66
N ALA A 290 -3.29 -6.32 22.75
CA ALA A 290 -2.44 -7.51 22.88
C ALA A 290 -1.02 -7.20 22.43
N ARG A 291 -0.06 -7.39 23.32
CA ARG A 291 1.37 -7.17 23.07
C ARG A 291 2.11 -8.46 23.36
N ASN A 292 2.68 -9.06 22.32
CA ASN A 292 3.41 -10.33 22.37
C ASN A 292 2.63 -11.44 23.12
N PRO A 293 1.39 -11.75 22.71
CA PRO A 293 0.62 -12.80 23.36
C PRO A 293 1.16 -14.21 23.06
N PHE A 294 2.13 -14.33 22.17
CA PHE A 294 2.82 -15.56 21.81
C PHE A 294 4.17 -15.67 22.50
N ASP A 295 4.41 -16.83 23.10
CA ASP A 295 5.72 -17.27 23.61
C ASP A 295 5.98 -18.68 23.07
N VAL A 296 6.18 -18.76 21.75
CA VAL A 296 6.30 -20.02 21.00
C VAL A 296 7.67 -20.09 20.33
N THR A 297 8.39 -21.18 20.54
CA THR A 297 9.72 -21.41 19.95
C THR A 297 9.77 -22.72 19.18
N THR A 298 10.58 -22.79 18.12
CA THR A 298 10.75 -24.03 17.34
C THR A 298 12.06 -24.07 16.56
N THR A 299 12.55 -25.29 16.27
CA THR A 299 13.64 -25.51 15.29
C THR A 299 13.12 -25.76 13.86
N GLY A 300 11.80 -25.95 13.70
CA GLY A 300 11.11 -26.09 12.42
C GLY A 300 10.59 -24.75 11.90
N ARG A 301 9.48 -24.80 11.13
CA ARG A 301 8.75 -23.61 10.68
C ARG A 301 7.91 -23.04 11.82
N LEU A 302 7.94 -21.73 12.00
CA LEU A 302 7.09 -21.00 12.94
C LEU A 302 6.05 -20.16 12.20
N SER A 303 4.76 -20.32 12.54
CA SER A 303 3.65 -19.56 11.97
C SER A 303 2.78 -18.98 13.08
N LEU A 304 2.71 -17.65 13.20
CA LEU A 304 1.94 -16.95 14.23
C LEU A 304 0.89 -16.03 13.60
N SER A 305 -0.34 -16.08 14.09
CA SER A 305 -1.44 -15.23 13.62
C SER A 305 -2.20 -14.61 14.79
N LEU A 306 -2.10 -13.29 14.94
CA LEU A 306 -2.84 -12.50 15.92
C LEU A 306 -3.95 -11.69 15.22
N SER A 307 -5.20 -11.85 15.63
CA SER A 307 -6.33 -11.05 15.16
C SER A 307 -7.04 -10.41 16.34
N GLY A 308 -7.40 -9.14 16.21
CA GLY A 308 -8.08 -8.37 17.25
C GLY A 308 -9.10 -7.40 16.68
N LYS A 309 -10.31 -7.38 17.26
CA LYS A 309 -11.38 -6.46 16.90
C LYS A 309 -11.88 -5.70 18.14
N GLY A 310 -11.83 -4.38 18.12
CA GLY A 310 -12.46 -3.55 19.14
C GLY A 310 -13.99 -3.70 19.13
N GLY A 311 -14.61 -3.61 20.30
CA GLY A 311 -16.06 -3.73 20.42
C GLY A 311 -16.80 -2.56 19.78
N ASP A 312 -17.98 -2.81 19.23
CA ASP A 312 -18.81 -1.76 18.65
C ASP A 312 -19.39 -0.84 19.75
N ALA A 313 -19.58 0.43 19.42
CA ALA A 313 -20.23 1.38 20.30
C ALA A 313 -21.71 1.05 20.51
N GLY A 314 -22.20 1.32 21.72
CA GLY A 314 -23.61 1.23 22.05
C GLY A 314 -24.48 2.30 21.38
N SER A 315 -25.68 1.91 20.94
CA SER A 315 -26.67 2.85 20.37
C SER A 315 -27.14 3.88 21.39
N ALA A 316 -27.34 5.12 20.97
CA ALA A 316 -27.84 6.17 21.85
C ALA A 316 -29.38 6.15 21.97
N ASN A 317 -29.86 6.32 23.20
CA ASN A 317 -31.25 6.65 23.50
C ASN A 317 -31.52 8.15 23.24
N PRO A 318 -32.78 8.58 23.07
CA PRO A 318 -33.10 10.01 22.91
C PRO A 318 -32.48 10.89 23.99
N GLY A 319 -31.79 11.95 23.55
CA GLY A 319 -31.13 12.93 24.42
C GLY A 319 -29.76 12.52 24.97
N ALA A 320 -29.26 11.31 24.68
CA ALA A 320 -27.94 10.85 25.11
C ALA A 320 -26.91 10.86 23.97
N THR A 321 -25.62 11.02 24.30
CA THR A 321 -24.51 10.75 23.39
C THR A 321 -24.32 9.24 23.25
N GLY A 322 -24.05 8.75 22.03
CA GLY A 322 -23.67 7.35 21.86
C GLY A 322 -22.35 7.03 22.54
N GLY A 323 -22.11 5.75 22.81
CA GLY A 323 -20.84 5.33 23.40
C GLY A 323 -19.69 5.37 22.41
N ARG A 324 -18.44 5.39 22.90
CA ARG A 324 -17.25 5.31 22.06
C ARG A 324 -17.07 3.90 21.51
N ALA A 325 -16.65 3.78 20.25
CA ALA A 325 -16.22 2.49 19.70
C ALA A 325 -14.89 2.03 20.34
N GLY A 326 -14.71 0.73 20.46
CA GLY A 326 -13.48 0.12 20.96
C GLY A 326 -12.35 0.17 19.94
N ASN A 327 -11.13 0.40 20.41
CA ASN A 327 -9.91 0.36 19.60
C ASN A 327 -9.32 -1.07 19.55
N ALA A 328 -8.50 -1.36 18.54
CA ALA A 328 -7.68 -2.56 18.47
C ALA A 328 -6.19 -2.17 18.36
N ASP A 329 -5.38 -2.48 19.37
CA ASP A 329 -3.92 -2.24 19.39
C ASP A 329 -3.17 -3.55 19.60
N LEU A 330 -2.57 -4.06 18.52
CA LEU A 330 -1.95 -5.37 18.45
C LEU A 330 -0.49 -5.25 18.07
N GLU A 331 0.36 -5.94 18.82
CA GLU A 331 1.81 -5.93 18.62
C GLU A 331 2.37 -7.34 18.76
N LEU A 332 3.23 -7.73 17.81
CA LEU A 332 3.98 -8.98 17.84
C LEU A 332 5.45 -8.72 17.50
N VAL A 333 6.33 -8.99 18.46
CA VAL A 333 7.77 -8.88 18.37
C VAL A 333 8.34 -10.26 18.68
N LEU A 334 9.10 -10.82 17.74
CA LEU A 334 9.74 -12.11 17.91
C LEU A 334 11.17 -12.11 17.36
N ASP A 335 12.09 -12.64 18.15
CA ASP A 335 13.45 -13.00 17.75
C ASP A 335 13.62 -14.51 17.96
N ASP A 336 13.44 -15.30 16.88
CA ASP A 336 13.66 -16.75 16.91
C ASP A 336 14.81 -17.12 15.96
N PRO A 337 16.06 -17.15 16.47
CA PRO A 337 17.22 -17.55 15.69
C PRO A 337 17.32 -19.07 15.47
N SER A 338 16.37 -19.86 15.99
CA SER A 338 16.33 -21.32 15.84
C SER A 338 15.33 -21.79 14.79
N ALA A 339 14.28 -21.01 14.52
CA ALA A 339 13.29 -21.29 13.49
C ALA A 339 13.93 -21.35 12.09
N SER A 340 13.52 -22.34 11.30
CA SER A 340 13.97 -22.51 9.91
C SER A 340 13.22 -21.62 8.91
N SER A 341 12.04 -21.13 9.31
CA SER A 341 11.32 -20.01 8.70
C SER A 341 10.35 -19.40 9.70
N LEU A 342 10.06 -18.11 9.53
CA LEU A 342 9.18 -17.33 10.39
C LEU A 342 8.09 -16.66 9.54
N ALA A 343 6.83 -17.06 9.75
CA ALA A 343 5.66 -16.41 9.20
C ALA A 343 4.85 -15.78 10.34
N MET A 344 4.59 -14.47 10.27
CA MET A 344 3.80 -13.78 11.28
C MET A 344 2.76 -12.88 10.63
N ARG A 345 1.53 -12.91 11.16
CA ARG A 345 0.42 -12.06 10.71
C ARG A 345 -0.26 -11.39 11.90
N VAL A 346 -0.47 -10.07 11.80
CA VAL A 346 -1.25 -9.29 12.77
C VAL A 346 -2.40 -8.61 12.03
N ARG A 347 -3.63 -8.73 12.55
CA ARG A 347 -4.82 -8.07 12.01
C ARG A 347 -5.57 -7.31 13.11
N ALA A 348 -5.55 -5.98 13.05
CA ALA A 348 -6.30 -5.11 13.96
C ALA A 348 -7.51 -4.50 13.25
N THR A 349 -8.69 -4.52 13.87
CA THR A 349 -9.91 -3.89 13.36
C THR A 349 -10.57 -3.05 14.45
N GLY A 350 -10.82 -1.76 14.21
CA GLY A 350 -11.54 -0.92 15.15
C GLY A 350 -13.05 -1.23 15.17
N GLY A 351 -13.71 -1.02 16.31
CA GLY A 351 -15.16 -1.17 16.44
C GLY A 351 -15.94 -0.09 15.68
N ALA A 352 -17.20 -0.35 15.32
CA ALA A 352 -18.07 0.63 14.68
C ALA A 352 -18.59 1.68 15.69
N GLY A 353 -18.79 2.91 15.23
CA GLY A 353 -19.43 3.99 15.99
C GLY A 353 -20.93 3.80 16.19
N SER A 354 -21.52 4.56 17.11
CA SER A 354 -22.90 4.38 17.57
C SER A 354 -23.95 4.85 16.56
N LEU A 355 -25.15 4.24 16.57
CA LEU A 355 -26.34 4.84 15.97
C LEU A 355 -27.01 5.83 16.96
N ALA A 356 -27.20 7.09 16.56
CA ALA A 356 -28.01 8.08 17.27
C ALA A 356 -29.44 8.12 16.67
N SER A 357 -30.44 7.67 17.44
CA SER A 357 -31.72 7.22 16.88
C SER A 357 -32.89 8.23 16.89
N THR A 358 -32.76 9.45 17.42
CA THR A 358 -33.94 10.32 17.68
C THR A 358 -33.81 11.77 17.21
N THR A 359 -34.91 12.53 17.39
CA THR A 359 -35.14 13.94 16.99
C THR A 359 -34.34 14.99 17.74
N ASP A 360 -33.67 14.61 18.83
CA ASP A 360 -32.84 15.51 19.64
C ASP A 360 -31.38 15.41 19.21
N SER A 361 -30.58 16.47 19.41
CA SER A 361 -29.25 16.75 18.82
C SER A 361 -28.09 15.78 19.14
N GLY A 362 -28.36 14.48 19.27
CA GLY A 362 -27.36 13.44 19.55
C GLY A 362 -26.32 13.32 18.44
N GLN A 363 -25.05 13.38 18.82
CA GLN A 363 -23.92 13.12 17.93
C GLN A 363 -23.63 11.63 17.88
N ALA A 364 -23.47 11.09 16.67
CA ALA A 364 -22.97 9.73 16.52
C ALA A 364 -21.46 9.70 16.75
N THR A 365 -20.95 8.62 17.35
CA THR A 365 -19.54 8.54 17.71
C THR A 365 -18.65 8.06 16.57
N ARG A 366 -17.37 8.41 16.68
CA ARG A 366 -16.32 7.95 15.77
C ARG A 366 -16.16 6.42 15.84
N GLY A 367 -15.81 5.81 14.72
CA GLY A 367 -15.30 4.43 14.70
C GLY A 367 -13.96 4.30 15.44
N GLY A 368 -13.67 3.09 15.94
CA GLY A 368 -12.47 2.77 16.71
C GLY A 368 -11.21 2.78 15.86
N HIS A 369 -10.08 3.08 16.48
CA HIS A 369 -8.76 3.05 15.86
C HIS A 369 -8.22 1.61 15.76
N ALA A 370 -7.45 1.33 14.72
CA ALA A 370 -6.74 0.05 14.56
C ALA A 370 -5.22 0.26 14.42
N SER A 371 -4.44 -0.47 15.20
CA SER A 371 -2.98 -0.49 15.22
C SER A 371 -2.49 -1.94 15.14
N ALA A 372 -1.75 -2.27 14.08
CA ALA A 372 -1.13 -3.57 13.87
C ALA A 372 0.38 -3.39 13.72
N LYS A 373 1.16 -3.90 14.67
CA LYS A 373 2.63 -3.77 14.70
C LYS A 373 3.29 -5.12 14.74
N LEU A 374 4.35 -5.28 13.95
CA LEU A 374 5.00 -6.56 13.80
C LEU A 374 6.52 -6.39 13.58
N GLN A 375 7.31 -7.16 14.31
CA GLN A 375 8.78 -7.18 14.21
C GLN A 375 9.29 -8.62 14.32
N GLY A 376 10.06 -9.07 13.33
CA GLY A 376 10.57 -10.44 13.27
C GLY A 376 12.05 -10.52 12.95
N THR A 377 12.77 -11.38 13.67
CA THR A 377 14.15 -11.77 13.34
C THR A 377 14.25 -13.29 13.28
N THR A 378 14.89 -13.82 12.23
CA THR A 378 15.14 -15.25 12.08
C THR A 378 16.41 -15.53 11.26
N LYS A 379 16.93 -16.76 11.36
CA LYS A 379 17.95 -17.27 10.42
C LYS A 379 17.35 -17.85 9.14
N GLY A 380 16.03 -18.05 9.12
CA GLY A 380 15.28 -18.63 8.01
C GLY A 380 14.66 -17.61 7.06
N GLU A 381 13.78 -18.09 6.20
CA GLU A 381 12.87 -17.23 5.42
C GLU A 381 11.96 -16.44 6.37
N ILE A 382 11.61 -15.22 5.99
CA ILE A 382 10.73 -14.37 6.79
C ILE A 382 9.54 -13.86 5.97
N GLU A 383 8.31 -14.04 6.47
CA GLU A 383 7.06 -13.52 5.92
C GLU A 383 6.31 -12.76 7.03
N LEU A 384 6.17 -11.45 6.87
CA LEU A 384 5.64 -10.54 7.89
C LEU A 384 4.47 -9.74 7.32
N VAL A 385 3.27 -9.89 7.88
CA VAL A 385 2.06 -9.20 7.38
C VAL A 385 1.34 -8.46 8.51
N ALA A 386 1.32 -7.13 8.48
CA ALA A 386 0.55 -6.29 9.38
C ALA A 386 -0.65 -5.66 8.66
N ASN A 387 -1.87 -5.92 9.14
CA ASN A 387 -3.12 -5.38 8.58
C ASN A 387 -3.88 -4.58 9.65
N ALA A 388 -4.17 -3.31 9.37
CA ALA A 388 -5.00 -2.47 10.24
C ALA A 388 -6.20 -1.91 9.49
N THR A 389 -7.39 -1.97 10.09
CA THR A 389 -8.62 -1.40 9.51
C THR A 389 -9.38 -0.59 10.56
N GLY A 390 -9.50 0.72 10.33
CA GLY A 390 -10.26 1.59 11.21
C GLY A 390 -11.76 1.24 11.19
N GLY A 391 -12.43 1.42 12.32
CA GLY A 391 -13.87 1.18 12.45
C GLY A 391 -14.70 2.20 11.69
N ALA A 392 -15.89 1.81 11.22
CA ALA A 392 -16.81 2.74 10.57
C ALA A 392 -17.37 3.77 11.58
N GLY A 393 -17.59 5.00 11.14
CA GLY A 393 -18.25 6.04 11.91
C GLY A 393 -19.74 5.76 12.15
N GLY A 394 -20.26 6.22 13.28
CA GLY A 394 -21.66 6.04 13.66
C GLY A 394 -22.61 6.89 12.83
N ALA A 395 -23.88 6.50 12.75
CA ALA A 395 -24.89 7.21 11.99
C ALA A 395 -25.83 8.04 12.88
N SER A 396 -26.32 9.19 12.41
CA SER A 396 -27.20 10.09 13.18
C SER A 396 -28.42 10.59 12.40
N ARG A 397 -29.60 10.60 13.06
CA ARG A 397 -30.86 11.07 12.47
C ARG A 397 -31.13 12.57 12.60
N SER A 398 -30.47 13.25 13.53
CA SER A 398 -30.73 14.65 13.89
C SER A 398 -29.45 15.48 14.07
N GLY A 399 -28.29 14.83 14.17
CA GLY A 399 -27.00 15.45 14.45
C GLY A 399 -25.91 15.00 13.48
N ALA A 400 -24.67 15.46 13.72
CA ALA A 400 -23.53 15.08 12.88
C ALA A 400 -23.26 13.58 13.01
N ALA A 401 -22.93 12.95 11.87
CA ALA A 401 -22.52 11.56 11.87
C ALA A 401 -21.06 11.43 12.32
N GLY A 402 -20.70 10.28 12.86
CA GLY A 402 -19.36 10.03 13.38
C GLY A 402 -18.36 9.84 12.25
N ASN A 403 -17.11 10.27 12.45
CA ASN A 403 -16.03 10.02 11.50
C ASN A 403 -15.58 8.55 11.54
N GLY A 404 -14.91 8.10 10.47
CA GLY A 404 -14.21 6.83 10.47
C GLY A 404 -13.02 6.80 11.46
N GLY A 405 -12.72 5.62 11.98
CA GLY A 405 -11.51 5.37 12.77
C GLY A 405 -10.25 5.37 11.91
N ASP A 406 -9.10 5.76 12.48
CA ASP A 406 -7.82 5.70 11.77
C ASP A 406 -7.21 4.29 11.80
N ALA A 407 -6.32 4.01 10.86
CA ALA A 407 -5.56 2.76 10.80
C ALA A 407 -4.04 2.99 10.74
N LEU A 408 -3.28 2.20 11.50
CA LEU A 408 -1.82 2.16 11.52
C LEU A 408 -1.33 0.72 11.35
N ALA A 409 -0.54 0.45 10.32
CA ALA A 409 0.15 -0.83 10.13
C ALA A 409 1.67 -0.63 10.07
N ALA A 410 2.45 -1.43 10.80
CA ALA A 410 3.91 -1.39 10.77
C ALA A 410 4.50 -2.80 10.82
N ALA A 411 5.43 -3.10 9.91
CA ALA A 411 6.11 -4.40 9.84
C ALA A 411 7.63 -4.22 9.63
N SER A 412 8.46 -4.93 10.39
CA SER A 412 9.92 -4.89 10.23
C SER A 412 10.55 -6.28 10.36
N GLY A 413 11.40 -6.65 9.40
CA GLY A 413 11.98 -7.98 9.31
C GLY A 413 13.49 -7.99 9.11
N THR A 414 14.17 -8.94 9.77
CA THR A 414 15.59 -9.26 9.51
C THR A 414 15.76 -10.75 9.29
N THR A 415 16.42 -11.13 8.20
CA THR A 415 16.76 -12.53 7.88
C THR A 415 18.27 -12.74 7.71
N HIS A 416 18.75 -13.89 8.19
CA HIS A 416 20.13 -14.35 8.10
C HIS A 416 20.21 -15.73 7.44
N LEU A 417 19.63 -15.88 6.25
CA LEU A 417 19.69 -17.14 5.52
C LEU A 417 21.13 -17.45 5.06
N PRO A 418 21.69 -18.63 5.44
CA PRO A 418 22.85 -19.16 4.76
C PRO A 418 22.45 -19.62 3.35
N PRO A 419 23.42 -19.72 2.42
CA PRO A 419 23.13 -20.09 1.05
C PRO A 419 22.46 -21.50 0.94
N ARG A 420 21.16 -21.59 0.65
CA ARG A 420 20.45 -22.79 0.14
C ARG A 420 19.92 -22.63 -1.29
N TRP A 421 20.01 -23.70 -2.07
CA TRP A 421 19.48 -23.76 -3.44
C TRP A 421 17.94 -23.86 -3.41
N GLY A 422 17.23 -22.95 -4.08
CA GLY A 422 15.82 -23.16 -4.49
C GLY A 422 14.73 -22.32 -3.80
N SER A 423 15.04 -21.44 -2.85
CA SER A 423 14.05 -20.52 -2.26
C SER A 423 13.93 -19.24 -3.10
N ARG A 424 12.71 -18.80 -3.44
CA ARG A 424 12.49 -17.61 -4.29
C ARG A 424 12.40 -16.29 -3.50
N TYR A 425 12.12 -16.34 -2.20
CA TYR A 425 11.80 -15.15 -1.38
C TYR A 425 12.37 -15.29 0.05
N PRO A 426 13.61 -14.88 0.32
CA PRO A 426 14.17 -14.90 1.67
C PRO A 426 13.48 -13.93 2.64
N GLY A 427 12.84 -12.86 2.15
CA GLY A 427 12.10 -11.91 2.98
C GLY A 427 10.98 -11.18 2.26
N ASP A 428 9.76 -11.29 2.78
CA ASP A 428 8.55 -10.57 2.38
C ASP A 428 7.97 -9.85 3.62
N VAL A 429 7.96 -8.52 3.59
CA VAL A 429 7.44 -7.69 4.68
C VAL A 429 6.38 -6.73 4.13
N SER A 430 5.15 -6.88 4.59
CA SER A 430 3.99 -6.13 4.11
C SER A 430 3.22 -5.47 5.25
N ALA A 431 2.93 -4.18 5.11
CA ALA A 431 2.07 -3.42 6.00
C ALA A 431 0.92 -2.78 5.20
N VAL A 432 -0.33 -3.06 5.60
CA VAL A 432 -1.55 -2.57 4.96
C VAL A 432 -2.45 -1.87 5.98
N ALA A 433 -2.77 -0.61 5.74
CA ALA A 433 -3.68 0.18 6.58
C ALA A 433 -4.86 0.72 5.77
N VAL A 434 -6.07 0.58 6.31
CA VAL A 434 -7.30 1.08 5.70
C VAL A 434 -8.09 1.91 6.71
N GLY A 435 -8.28 3.19 6.45
CA GLY A 435 -9.10 4.07 7.28
C GLY A 435 -10.58 3.64 7.27
N GLY A 436 -11.28 3.84 8.38
CA GLY A 436 -12.70 3.52 8.49
C GLY A 436 -13.58 4.45 7.66
N ALA A 437 -14.72 3.98 7.18
CA ALA A 437 -15.68 4.83 6.48
C ALA A 437 -16.33 5.84 7.44
N GLY A 438 -16.68 7.03 6.95
CA GLY A 438 -17.49 8.00 7.68
C GLY A 438 -18.94 7.57 7.83
N GLY A 439 -19.60 8.08 8.89
CA GLY A 439 -20.98 7.75 9.23
C GLY A 439 -22.04 8.47 8.41
N ILE A 440 -23.28 7.98 8.46
CA ILE A 440 -24.42 8.50 7.69
C ILE A 440 -25.21 9.55 8.49
N SER A 441 -25.60 10.65 7.84
CA SER A 441 -26.52 11.65 8.40
C SER A 441 -27.87 11.65 7.66
N TRP A 442 -28.98 11.65 8.43
CA TRP A 442 -30.34 11.80 7.93
C TRP A 442 -31.00 13.15 8.30
N SER A 443 -30.21 14.16 8.67
CA SER A 443 -30.74 15.48 9.08
C SER A 443 -30.41 16.59 8.09
N ASP A 444 -31.37 17.51 7.89
CA ASP A 444 -31.25 18.65 6.98
C ASP A 444 -30.15 19.61 7.43
N GLY A 445 -29.32 20.04 6.47
CA GLY A 445 -28.22 20.98 6.71
C GLY A 445 -27.05 20.44 7.55
N VAL A 446 -27.05 19.15 7.91
CA VAL A 446 -26.00 18.56 8.75
C VAL A 446 -24.96 17.81 7.92
N ARG A 447 -23.71 17.85 8.37
CA ARG A 447 -22.58 17.16 7.74
C ARG A 447 -22.50 15.68 8.15
N ALA A 448 -22.29 14.80 7.17
CA ALA A 448 -21.98 13.38 7.39
C ALA A 448 -20.50 13.20 7.79
N GLY A 449 -20.15 12.03 8.35
CA GLY A 449 -18.82 11.83 8.92
C GLY A 449 -17.73 11.75 7.85
N ASP A 450 -16.54 12.26 8.13
CA ASP A 450 -15.40 12.10 7.24
C ASP A 450 -14.81 10.68 7.34
N GLY A 451 -14.16 10.22 6.27
CA GLY A 451 -13.39 8.98 6.28
C GLY A 451 -12.14 9.07 7.17
N GLY A 452 -11.78 7.96 7.80
CA GLY A 452 -10.57 7.85 8.62
C GLY A 452 -9.29 7.88 7.78
N THR A 453 -8.18 8.28 8.40
CA THR A 453 -6.86 8.28 7.77
C THR A 453 -6.17 6.91 7.88
N ALA A 454 -5.15 6.66 7.06
CA ALA A 454 -4.36 5.43 7.09
C ALA A 454 -2.87 5.72 6.99
N GLN A 455 -2.07 4.97 7.74
CA GLN A 455 -0.60 5.00 7.71
C GLN A 455 -0.06 3.57 7.70
N ALA A 456 0.91 3.28 6.83
CA ALA A 456 1.56 1.98 6.72
C ALA A 456 3.08 2.15 6.66
N SER A 457 3.85 1.26 7.27
CA SER A 457 5.32 1.26 7.15
C SER A 457 5.89 -0.17 7.11
N ALA A 458 6.88 -0.43 6.26
CA ALA A 458 7.48 -1.74 6.08
C ALA A 458 9.00 -1.65 5.89
N SER A 459 9.78 -2.48 6.59
CA SER A 459 11.23 -2.54 6.36
C SER A 459 11.78 -3.95 6.39
N VAL A 460 12.73 -4.28 5.51
CA VAL A 460 13.31 -5.62 5.43
C VAL A 460 14.82 -5.58 5.25
N HIS A 461 15.56 -6.38 6.01
CA HIS A 461 17.01 -6.52 5.88
C HIS A 461 17.38 -7.98 5.63
N SER A 462 18.01 -8.24 4.49
CA SER A 462 18.49 -9.55 4.07
C SER A 462 19.98 -9.53 3.81
N ARG A 463 20.71 -10.49 4.39
CA ARG A 463 22.16 -10.69 4.14
C ARG A 463 22.42 -11.80 3.11
N THR A 464 21.39 -12.28 2.42
CA THR A 464 21.49 -13.42 1.50
C THR A 464 22.11 -12.99 0.17
N VAL A 465 23.11 -13.75 -0.29
CA VAL A 465 24.00 -13.36 -1.42
C VAL A 465 23.66 -14.08 -2.73
N TYR A 466 22.49 -14.70 -2.85
CA TYR A 466 22.13 -15.37 -4.11
C TYR A 466 21.49 -14.44 -5.12
N GLU A 467 22.02 -14.50 -6.34
CA GLU A 467 21.69 -13.61 -7.46
C GLU A 467 20.19 -13.55 -7.80
N PHE A 468 19.42 -14.61 -7.53
CA PHE A 468 17.98 -14.69 -7.87
C PHE A 468 17.02 -14.36 -6.73
N ASP A 469 17.54 -14.21 -5.50
CA ASP A 469 16.70 -14.01 -4.32
C ASP A 469 16.08 -12.61 -4.33
N LEU A 470 14.77 -12.53 -4.13
CA LEU A 470 14.03 -11.28 -4.01
C LEU A 470 13.71 -11.00 -2.56
N THR A 471 14.15 -9.84 -2.07
CA THR A 471 13.71 -9.28 -0.79
C THR A 471 12.73 -8.16 -1.07
N GLU A 472 11.53 -8.21 -0.49
CA GLU A 472 10.45 -7.23 -0.72
C GLU A 472 10.02 -6.54 0.59
N ALA A 473 9.85 -5.23 0.54
CA ALA A 473 9.10 -4.48 1.54
C ALA A 473 8.01 -3.62 0.91
N ARG A 474 6.78 -3.76 1.42
CA ARG A 474 5.59 -3.10 0.90
C ARG A 474 4.81 -2.36 1.98
N ALA A 475 4.54 -1.07 1.76
CA ALA A 475 3.62 -0.27 2.57
C ALA A 475 2.45 0.23 1.71
N LEU A 476 1.21 -0.13 2.09
CA LEU A 476 -0.02 0.26 1.42
C LEU A 476 -0.96 0.95 2.42
N ALA A 477 -1.36 2.18 2.13
CA ALA A 477 -2.34 2.91 2.93
C ALA A 477 -3.50 3.43 2.08
N THR A 478 -4.73 3.19 2.54
CA THR A 478 -5.96 3.64 1.89
C THR A 478 -6.83 4.42 2.86
N GLY A 479 -7.16 5.67 2.53
CA GLY A 479 -8.07 6.49 3.31
C GLY A 479 -9.49 5.94 3.29
N GLY A 480 -10.22 6.12 4.37
CA GLY A 480 -11.63 5.71 4.46
C GLY A 480 -12.52 6.55 3.56
N ALA A 481 -13.63 5.97 3.08
CA ALA A 481 -14.63 6.73 2.33
C ALA A 481 -15.37 7.74 3.23
N GLY A 482 -15.77 8.87 2.67
CA GLY A 482 -16.63 9.85 3.34
C GLY A 482 -18.06 9.33 3.53
N GLY A 483 -18.70 9.81 4.58
CA GLY A 483 -20.05 9.44 4.98
C GLY A 483 -21.14 10.06 4.09
N LYS A 484 -22.30 9.41 4.04
CA LYS A 484 -23.44 9.83 3.19
C LYS A 484 -24.36 10.82 3.92
N ALA A 485 -24.82 11.86 3.21
CA ALA A 485 -25.88 12.76 3.66
C ALA A 485 -27.17 12.52 2.85
N THR A 486 -28.31 12.19 3.48
CA THR A 486 -29.48 11.72 2.73
C THR A 486 -30.58 12.76 2.47
N THR A 487 -30.57 13.91 3.13
CA THR A 487 -31.69 14.87 3.10
C THR A 487 -31.36 16.21 2.43
N LEU A 488 -32.30 17.17 2.44
CA LEU A 488 -32.17 18.43 1.68
C LEU A 488 -31.08 19.31 2.30
N GLY A 489 -30.16 19.81 1.46
CA GLY A 489 -29.08 20.71 1.88
C GLY A 489 -27.99 20.10 2.77
N GLY A 490 -27.97 18.77 2.97
CA GLY A 490 -26.92 18.08 3.73
C GLY A 490 -25.55 18.13 3.04
N ILE A 491 -24.47 18.08 3.83
CA ILE A 491 -23.08 18.05 3.33
C ILE A 491 -22.53 16.64 3.55
N ALA A 492 -22.13 15.96 2.48
CA ALA A 492 -21.52 14.64 2.62
C ALA A 492 -20.08 14.73 3.18
N GLY A 493 -19.60 13.66 3.81
CA GLY A 493 -18.27 13.63 4.41
C GLY A 493 -17.17 13.57 3.36
N ASN A 494 -15.99 14.09 3.67
CA ASN A 494 -14.82 13.98 2.80
C ASN A 494 -14.18 12.59 2.94
N GLY A 495 -13.49 12.15 1.89
CA GLY A 495 -12.64 10.97 1.96
C GLY A 495 -11.39 11.21 2.82
N GLY A 496 -10.91 10.16 3.49
CA GLY A 496 -9.70 10.21 4.31
C GLY A 496 -8.46 10.47 3.46
N ALA A 497 -7.59 11.37 3.91
CA ALA A 497 -6.29 11.62 3.28
C ALA A 497 -5.25 10.58 3.71
N VAL A 498 -4.26 10.34 2.84
CA VAL A 498 -3.12 9.44 3.10
C VAL A 498 -1.82 10.15 2.80
N SER A 499 -0.85 9.97 3.70
CA SER A 499 0.52 10.48 3.57
C SER A 499 1.50 9.40 3.97
N LEU A 500 2.27 8.90 3.01
CA LEU A 500 3.40 8.01 3.22
C LEU A 500 4.69 8.77 2.89
N VAL A 501 5.54 8.94 3.89
CA VAL A 501 6.85 9.59 3.76
C VAL A 501 7.88 8.62 4.32
N ASP A 502 8.83 8.20 3.47
CA ASP A 502 9.90 7.26 3.80
C ASP A 502 9.38 6.02 4.56
N SER A 503 8.24 5.50 4.11
CA SER A 503 7.48 4.46 4.80
C SER A 503 7.93 3.04 4.40
N VAL A 504 8.78 2.91 3.39
CA VAL A 504 9.46 1.65 3.07
C VAL A 504 10.98 1.81 3.13
N GLY A 505 11.67 0.74 3.52
CA GLY A 505 13.14 0.72 3.54
C GLY A 505 13.72 -0.69 3.61
N GLY A 506 15.02 -0.83 3.40
CA GLY A 506 15.66 -2.11 3.53
C GLY A 506 17.03 -2.20 2.89
N SER A 507 17.61 -3.41 2.96
CA SER A 507 18.86 -3.76 2.29
C SER A 507 18.85 -5.23 1.89
N ALA A 508 19.38 -5.55 0.71
CA ALA A 508 19.62 -6.91 0.27
C ALA A 508 21.00 -7.04 -0.38
N ALA A 509 21.65 -8.20 -0.22
CA ALA A 509 22.90 -8.49 -0.93
C ALA A 509 22.68 -9.01 -2.38
N SER A 510 21.42 -9.13 -2.82
CA SER A 510 21.01 -9.53 -4.17
C SER A 510 20.03 -8.55 -4.81
N ARG A 511 18.72 -8.85 -4.78
CA ARG A 511 17.67 -7.99 -5.32
C ARG A 511 16.76 -7.47 -4.20
N LEU A 512 16.52 -6.16 -4.21
CA LEU A 512 15.62 -5.47 -3.30
C LEU A 512 14.49 -4.80 -4.10
N GLU A 513 13.26 -5.06 -3.70
CA GLU A 513 12.06 -4.36 -4.19
C GLU A 513 11.38 -3.62 -3.04
N LEU A 514 11.16 -2.31 -3.23
CA LEU A 514 10.50 -1.46 -2.25
C LEU A 514 9.28 -0.83 -2.90
N ARG A 515 8.11 -0.97 -2.27
CA ARG A 515 6.85 -0.49 -2.84
C ARG A 515 6.03 0.31 -1.82
N GLN A 516 5.77 1.57 -2.13
CA GLN A 516 5.00 2.49 -1.29
C GLN A 516 3.77 3.02 -2.03
N GLU A 517 2.57 2.74 -1.50
CA GLU A 517 1.30 3.00 -2.17
C GLU A 517 0.33 3.80 -1.29
N ALA A 518 0.00 5.02 -1.70
CA ALA A 518 -0.97 5.89 -1.04
C ALA A 518 -2.25 6.03 -1.86
N TYR A 519 -3.40 5.71 -1.28
CA TYR A 519 -4.72 5.88 -1.89
C TYR A 519 -5.60 6.79 -1.03
N GLY A 520 -6.03 7.92 -1.56
CA GLY A 520 -7.02 8.78 -0.92
C GLY A 520 -8.40 8.13 -0.90
N GLY A 521 -9.15 8.32 0.18
CA GLY A 521 -10.52 7.81 0.29
C GLY A 521 -11.49 8.53 -0.63
N ALA A 522 -12.53 7.85 -1.11
CA ALA A 522 -13.59 8.50 -1.87
C ALA A 522 -14.39 9.49 -1.00
N GLY A 523 -14.86 10.60 -1.58
CA GLY A 523 -15.82 11.49 -0.96
C GLY A 523 -17.19 10.83 -0.75
N GLY A 524 -17.96 11.33 0.20
CA GLY A 524 -19.30 10.85 0.51
C GLY A 524 -20.36 11.34 -0.48
N LEU A 525 -21.42 10.55 -0.63
CA LEU A 525 -22.55 10.86 -1.52
C LEU A 525 -23.60 11.74 -0.83
N HIS A 526 -24.31 12.55 -1.62
CA HIS A 526 -25.54 13.24 -1.21
C HIS A 526 -26.74 12.84 -2.10
N THR A 527 -27.97 12.86 -1.58
CA THR A 527 -29.19 12.52 -2.37
C THR A 527 -30.27 13.61 -2.42
N GLY A 528 -30.15 14.70 -1.66
CA GLY A 528 -31.16 15.76 -1.55
C GLY A 528 -30.75 17.13 -2.12
N GLY A 529 -29.92 17.17 -3.17
CA GLY A 529 -29.43 18.44 -3.74
C GLY A 529 -28.45 19.23 -2.86
N GLY A 530 -27.82 18.57 -1.90
CA GLY A 530 -26.73 19.10 -1.07
C GLY A 530 -25.36 19.09 -1.77
N VAL A 531 -24.28 19.22 -0.99
CA VAL A 531 -22.91 19.21 -1.52
C VAL A 531 -22.29 17.83 -1.31
N GLY A 532 -21.71 17.24 -2.35
CA GLY A 532 -20.99 15.97 -2.25
C GLY A 532 -19.63 16.13 -1.57
N GLY A 533 -19.12 15.05 -1.01
CA GLY A 533 -17.84 15.03 -0.32
C GLY A 533 -16.69 15.15 -1.31
N SER A 534 -15.61 15.82 -0.91
CA SER A 534 -14.36 15.81 -1.67
C SER A 534 -13.62 14.49 -1.47
N GLY A 535 -12.90 14.04 -2.49
CA GLY A 535 -11.98 12.91 -2.36
C GLY A 535 -10.76 13.26 -1.51
N GLY A 536 -10.23 12.27 -0.80
CA GLY A 536 -9.02 12.40 0.00
C GLY A 536 -7.77 12.59 -0.87
N ALA A 537 -6.83 13.42 -0.42
CA ALA A 537 -5.53 13.56 -1.08
C ALA A 537 -4.61 12.36 -0.79
N ALA A 538 -3.70 12.07 -1.70
CA ALA A 538 -2.68 11.04 -1.55
C ALA A 538 -1.27 11.60 -1.77
N LEU A 539 -0.39 11.45 -0.77
CA LEU A 539 1.04 11.74 -0.85
C LEU A 539 1.83 10.46 -0.62
N SER A 540 2.74 10.13 -1.54
CA SER A 540 3.74 9.08 -1.40
C SER A 540 5.11 9.65 -1.77
N GLN A 541 5.97 9.80 -0.78
CA GLN A 541 7.33 10.33 -0.93
C GLN A 541 8.34 9.34 -0.37
N LEU A 542 9.44 9.11 -1.10
CA LEU A 542 10.53 8.24 -0.67
C LEU A 542 11.89 8.83 -1.06
N THR A 543 12.77 8.93 -0.07
CA THR A 543 14.19 9.26 -0.22
C THR A 543 15.02 8.07 0.23
N LEU A 544 15.83 7.49 -0.66
CA LEU A 544 16.61 6.30 -0.36
C LEU A 544 18.05 6.42 -0.85
N ALA A 545 18.98 6.07 0.03
CA ALA A 545 20.39 5.88 -0.28
C ALA A 545 20.76 4.40 -0.06
N ASP A 546 21.26 3.74 -1.11
CA ASP A 546 21.76 2.37 -1.10
C ASP A 546 23.26 2.33 -1.40
N ALA A 547 23.95 1.35 -0.83
CA ALA A 547 25.38 1.14 -1.06
C ALA A 547 25.75 -0.32 -1.34
N VAL A 548 24.80 -1.26 -1.22
CA VAL A 548 25.13 -2.70 -1.17
C VAL A 548 24.28 -3.56 -2.09
N THR A 549 23.18 -3.06 -2.66
CA THR A 549 22.26 -3.87 -3.44
C THR A 549 22.62 -3.88 -4.94
N PRO A 550 22.91 -5.05 -5.55
CA PRO A 550 23.17 -5.17 -6.99
C PRO A 550 21.97 -4.87 -7.90
N ALA A 551 20.74 -5.16 -7.45
CA ALA A 551 19.53 -4.89 -8.22
C ALA A 551 18.46 -4.25 -7.33
N LEU A 552 18.12 -2.99 -7.58
CA LEU A 552 17.23 -2.20 -6.75
C LEU A 552 16.07 -1.67 -7.57
N THR A 553 14.84 -2.06 -7.21
CA THR A 553 13.61 -1.53 -7.80
C THR A 553 12.80 -0.82 -6.72
N VAL A 554 12.36 0.40 -7.02
CA VAL A 554 11.55 1.22 -6.11
C VAL A 554 10.33 1.74 -6.84
N ASP A 555 9.15 1.46 -6.29
CA ASP A 555 7.84 1.89 -6.79
C ASP A 555 7.15 2.81 -5.78
N VAL A 556 6.85 4.05 -6.19
CA VAL A 556 6.15 5.06 -5.38
C VAL A 556 4.85 5.45 -6.09
N LEU A 557 3.71 5.09 -5.52
CA LEU A 557 2.39 5.31 -6.10
C LEU A 557 1.54 6.21 -5.20
N ALA A 558 0.82 7.16 -5.82
CA ALA A 558 -0.18 8.00 -5.19
C ALA A 558 -1.44 8.11 -6.06
N HIS A 559 -2.60 7.84 -5.48
CA HIS A 559 -3.89 7.92 -6.15
C HIS A 559 -4.86 8.74 -5.32
N GLY A 560 -5.31 9.88 -5.85
CA GLY A 560 -6.30 10.73 -5.20
C GLY A 560 -7.69 10.07 -5.18
N GLY A 561 -8.47 10.36 -4.14
CA GLY A 561 -9.82 9.83 -4.01
C GLY A 561 -10.82 10.50 -4.95
N HIS A 562 -11.84 9.78 -5.38
CA HIS A 562 -12.94 10.33 -6.19
C HIS A 562 -13.84 11.24 -5.36
N GLY A 563 -14.18 12.43 -5.86
CA GLY A 563 -15.15 13.35 -5.25
C GLY A 563 -16.58 13.00 -5.63
N ALA A 564 -17.38 12.45 -4.72
CA ALA A 564 -18.74 11.98 -5.00
C ALA A 564 -19.77 13.14 -4.98
N GLY A 565 -19.61 14.08 -5.93
CA GLY A 565 -20.34 15.35 -5.98
C GLY A 565 -19.55 16.55 -5.41
N GLY A 566 -18.31 16.30 -4.97
CA GLY A 566 -17.31 17.31 -4.58
C GLY A 566 -16.06 17.23 -5.46
N ASN A 567 -14.98 17.88 -5.04
CA ASN A 567 -13.71 17.88 -5.78
C ASN A 567 -13.00 16.51 -5.69
N GLY A 568 -12.27 16.15 -6.74
CA GLY A 568 -11.35 15.03 -6.71
C GLY A 568 -10.12 15.32 -5.84
N GLY A 569 -9.56 14.30 -5.19
CA GLY A 569 -8.35 14.43 -4.37
C GLY A 569 -7.09 14.55 -5.23
N GLY A 570 -6.12 15.38 -4.83
CA GLY A 570 -4.82 15.46 -5.50
C GLY A 570 -3.91 14.26 -5.20
N ALA A 571 -2.96 13.98 -6.09
CA ALA A 571 -1.98 12.90 -5.94
C ALA A 571 -0.54 13.37 -6.18
N GLN A 572 0.37 13.02 -5.27
CA GLN A 572 1.80 13.32 -5.39
C GLN A 572 2.64 12.07 -5.11
N ALA A 573 3.43 11.66 -6.10
CA ALA A 573 4.39 10.57 -6.01
C ALA A 573 5.81 11.11 -6.25
N ILE A 574 6.69 11.06 -5.23
CA ILE A 574 8.03 11.67 -5.28
C ILE A 574 9.08 10.63 -4.87
N LEU A 575 10.08 10.40 -5.71
CA LEU A 575 11.20 9.49 -5.47
C LEU A 575 12.54 10.19 -5.68
N GLU A 576 13.40 10.11 -4.67
CA GLU A 576 14.82 10.48 -4.73
C GLU A 576 15.67 9.26 -4.35
N LEU A 577 16.26 8.62 -5.36
CA LEU A 577 16.98 7.36 -5.22
C LEU A 577 18.45 7.53 -5.58
N ALA A 578 19.34 7.12 -4.69
CA ALA A 578 20.78 7.10 -4.94
C ALA A 578 21.37 5.72 -4.58
N SER A 579 22.13 5.10 -5.48
CA SER A 579 22.93 3.92 -5.17
C SER A 579 24.39 4.12 -5.53
N THR A 580 25.29 3.87 -4.57
CA THR A 580 26.74 3.88 -4.80
C THR A 580 27.29 2.48 -5.16
N SER A 581 26.42 1.48 -5.29
CA SER A 581 26.81 0.11 -5.63
C SER A 581 27.29 0.04 -7.09
N ILE A 582 28.56 -0.35 -7.27
CA ILE A 582 29.19 -0.41 -8.59
C ILE A 582 28.54 -1.52 -9.41
N GLY A 583 28.16 -1.21 -10.65
CA GLY A 583 27.52 -2.18 -11.55
C GLY A 583 26.07 -2.49 -11.20
N ALA A 584 25.49 -1.86 -10.18
CA ALA A 584 24.11 -2.10 -9.79
C ALA A 584 23.13 -1.64 -10.88
N ALA A 585 22.05 -2.38 -11.06
CA ALA A 585 20.90 -1.97 -11.85
C ALA A 585 19.85 -1.33 -10.93
N VAL A 586 19.65 -0.02 -11.08
CA VAL A 586 18.77 0.76 -10.21
C VAL A 586 17.60 1.29 -11.02
N ARG A 587 16.38 0.99 -10.56
CA ARG A 587 15.14 1.44 -11.18
C ARG A 587 14.23 2.14 -10.18
N GLY A 588 13.75 3.31 -10.55
CA GLY A 588 12.80 4.10 -9.78
C GLY A 588 11.58 4.49 -10.59
N ASN A 589 10.40 4.01 -10.19
CA ASN A 589 9.14 4.34 -10.83
C ASN A 589 8.26 5.19 -9.89
N THR A 590 7.66 6.25 -10.44
CA THR A 590 6.62 7.04 -9.76
C THR A 590 5.35 7.06 -10.58
N HIS A 591 4.21 6.89 -9.91
CA HIS A 591 2.88 6.96 -10.52
C HIS A 591 1.97 7.83 -9.67
N ALA A 592 1.49 8.94 -10.24
CA ALA A 592 0.49 9.80 -9.61
C ALA A 592 -0.79 9.83 -10.46
N LYS A 593 -1.94 9.52 -9.85
CA LYS A 593 -3.26 9.69 -10.49
C LYS A 593 -4.15 10.60 -9.65
N GLY A 594 -4.57 11.73 -10.21
CA GLY A 594 -5.56 12.61 -9.59
C GLY A 594 -6.92 11.93 -9.47
N GLY A 595 -7.67 12.26 -8.43
CA GLY A 595 -9.03 11.75 -8.22
C GLY A 595 -10.04 12.43 -9.14
N ASP A 596 -11.07 11.69 -9.54
CA ASP A 596 -12.12 12.23 -10.42
C ASP A 596 -13.07 13.13 -9.64
N ALA A 597 -13.62 14.14 -10.30
CA ALA A 597 -14.56 15.09 -9.72
C ALA A 597 -16.01 14.64 -9.86
N GLY A 598 -16.87 15.18 -8.98
CA GLY A 598 -18.31 15.16 -9.20
C GLY A 598 -18.76 16.14 -10.29
N MET A 599 -20.05 16.10 -10.66
CA MET A 599 -20.64 17.06 -11.60
C MET A 599 -20.35 18.50 -11.15
N ARG A 600 -19.75 19.32 -12.03
CA ARG A 600 -19.38 20.73 -11.80
C ARG A 600 -18.26 20.97 -10.77
N ALA A 601 -17.53 19.95 -10.35
CA ALA A 601 -16.40 20.07 -9.41
C ALA A 601 -15.03 20.03 -10.12
N LEU A 602 -13.96 20.39 -9.39
CA LEU A 602 -12.59 20.31 -9.89
C LEU A 602 -12.04 18.90 -9.72
N ALA A 603 -11.33 18.38 -10.72
CA ALA A 603 -10.62 17.11 -10.60
C ALA A 603 -9.32 17.30 -9.82
N GLY A 604 -8.75 16.19 -9.34
CA GLY A 604 -7.45 16.20 -8.67
C GLY A 604 -6.29 16.39 -9.64
N ASP A 605 -5.31 17.19 -9.23
CA ASP A 605 -4.02 17.28 -9.91
C ASP A 605 -3.13 16.07 -9.61
N ALA A 606 -2.22 15.76 -10.54
CA ALA A 606 -1.24 14.68 -10.42
C ALA A 606 0.20 15.19 -10.61
N LEU A 607 1.07 14.88 -9.64
CA LEU A 607 2.51 15.16 -9.69
C LEU A 607 3.31 13.86 -9.50
N ALA A 608 4.04 13.44 -10.52
CA ALA A 608 4.99 12.33 -10.45
C ALA A 608 6.42 12.85 -10.66
N ARG A 609 7.31 12.59 -9.71
CA ARG A 609 8.72 12.99 -9.76
C ARG A 609 9.61 11.81 -9.40
N SER A 610 10.52 11.43 -10.28
CA SER A 610 11.53 10.39 -10.05
C SER A 610 12.91 10.93 -10.37
N THR A 611 13.83 10.85 -9.41
CA THR A 611 15.26 11.10 -9.60
C THR A 611 16.02 9.85 -9.19
N VAL A 612 16.80 9.27 -10.10
CA VAL A 612 17.61 8.08 -9.86
C VAL A 612 19.07 8.37 -10.18
N ARG A 613 19.96 8.18 -9.19
CA ARG A 613 21.40 8.29 -9.33
C ARG A 613 22.05 6.93 -9.03
N ALA A 614 22.84 6.39 -9.95
CA ALA A 614 23.48 5.09 -9.77
C ALA A 614 24.94 5.08 -10.23
N ALA A 615 25.82 4.43 -9.47
CA ALA A 615 27.18 4.14 -9.95
C ALA A 615 27.18 3.14 -11.12
N GLY A 616 26.19 2.23 -11.19
CA GLY A 616 25.94 1.32 -12.30
C GLY A 616 24.97 1.90 -13.33
N GLN A 617 23.86 1.21 -13.59
CA GLN A 617 22.79 1.63 -14.51
C GLN A 617 21.66 2.33 -13.74
N ALA A 618 21.07 3.36 -14.34
CA ALA A 618 19.93 4.08 -13.78
C ALA A 618 18.74 4.11 -14.75
N GLU A 619 17.57 3.68 -14.28
CA GLU A 619 16.29 3.82 -14.96
C GLU A 619 15.32 4.62 -14.07
N SER A 620 14.91 5.80 -14.53
CA SER A 620 13.89 6.63 -13.88
C SER A 620 12.62 6.66 -14.74
N ARG A 621 11.47 6.46 -14.11
CA ARG A 621 10.15 6.61 -14.74
C ARG A 621 9.22 7.45 -13.87
N ALA A 622 8.52 8.39 -14.49
CA ALA A 622 7.49 9.22 -13.86
C ALA A 622 6.24 9.26 -14.74
N TYR A 623 5.12 8.84 -14.17
CA TYR A 623 3.81 8.82 -14.83
C TYR A 623 2.80 9.63 -14.03
N ALA A 624 2.25 10.69 -14.63
CA ALA A 624 1.22 11.53 -14.03
C ALA A 624 -0.05 11.51 -14.88
N LEU A 625 -1.18 11.17 -14.26
CA LEU A 625 -2.51 11.18 -14.90
C LEU A 625 -3.44 12.10 -14.10
N ALA A 626 -3.92 13.18 -14.70
CA ALA A 626 -4.87 14.07 -14.05
C ALA A 626 -6.21 13.36 -13.77
N GLY A 627 -7.00 13.86 -12.82
CA GLY A 627 -8.35 13.36 -12.58
C GLY A 627 -9.35 13.82 -13.66
N GLU A 628 -10.46 13.10 -13.80
CA GLU A 628 -11.52 13.45 -14.76
C GLU A 628 -12.51 14.49 -14.19
N THR A 629 -13.05 15.39 -15.04
CA THR A 629 -14.12 16.35 -14.66
C THR A 629 -15.04 16.66 -15.83
N TRP A 630 -16.34 16.85 -15.54
CA TRP A 630 -17.38 17.26 -16.50
C TRP A 630 -17.72 18.75 -16.42
N ASN A 631 -16.96 19.54 -15.67
CA ASN A 631 -17.21 20.97 -15.53
C ASN A 631 -16.56 21.74 -16.70
N PRO A 632 -17.32 22.38 -17.61
CA PRO A 632 -16.74 23.15 -18.70
C PRO A 632 -15.83 24.27 -18.15
N GLY A 633 -14.54 24.21 -18.47
CA GLY A 633 -13.55 25.20 -18.04
C GLY A 633 -12.79 24.86 -16.75
N ALA A 634 -13.10 23.76 -16.07
CA ALA A 634 -12.23 23.24 -15.01
C ALA A 634 -10.92 22.73 -15.63
N GLN A 635 -9.77 23.12 -15.07
CA GLN A 635 -8.47 22.63 -15.53
C GLN A 635 -7.88 21.72 -14.47
N SER A 636 -7.52 20.50 -14.85
CA SER A 636 -6.68 19.61 -14.06
C SER A 636 -5.27 19.57 -14.66
N ALA A 637 -4.27 19.34 -13.81
CA ALA A 637 -2.87 19.31 -14.21
C ALA A 637 -2.23 17.94 -13.99
N ALA A 638 -1.47 17.48 -14.98
CA ALA A 638 -0.56 16.34 -14.87
C ALA A 638 0.88 16.83 -15.05
N THR A 639 1.74 16.61 -14.07
CA THR A 639 3.16 16.98 -14.12
C THR A 639 4.03 15.75 -13.86
N ALA A 640 4.86 15.37 -14.83
CA ALA A 640 5.81 14.28 -14.75
C ALA A 640 7.25 14.79 -14.91
N PHE A 641 8.11 14.49 -13.95
CA PHE A 641 9.55 14.77 -14.01
C PHE A 641 10.33 13.49 -13.77
N SER A 642 11.22 13.13 -14.70
CA SER A 642 12.09 11.97 -14.57
C SER A 642 13.54 12.38 -14.81
N ARG A 643 14.44 11.96 -13.93
CA ARG A 643 15.88 12.19 -14.04
C ARG A 643 16.66 10.92 -13.73
N ALA A 644 17.57 10.54 -14.61
CA ALA A 644 18.47 9.39 -14.43
C ALA A 644 19.94 9.82 -14.61
N GLU A 645 20.77 9.57 -13.62
CA GLU A 645 22.22 9.81 -13.64
C GLU A 645 22.95 8.48 -13.41
N ALA A 646 23.83 8.08 -14.32
CA ALA A 646 24.49 6.78 -14.26
C ALA A 646 25.98 6.82 -14.59
N GLY A 647 26.75 5.95 -13.91
CA GLY A 647 28.10 5.56 -14.36
C GLY A 647 28.07 4.73 -15.65
N GLY A 648 27.07 3.86 -15.79
CA GLY A 648 26.73 3.10 -16.99
C GLY A 648 25.58 3.73 -17.78
N ALA A 649 24.63 2.92 -18.28
CA ALA A 649 23.49 3.43 -19.05
C ALA A 649 22.49 4.21 -18.16
N ALA A 650 21.98 5.32 -18.68
CA ALA A 650 20.96 6.15 -18.04
C ALA A 650 19.70 6.27 -18.91
N THR A 651 18.53 5.96 -18.35
CA THR A 651 17.22 6.08 -19.03
C THR A 651 16.25 6.89 -18.17
N ALA A 652 15.70 7.96 -18.70
CA ALA A 652 14.66 8.77 -18.06
C ALA A 652 13.39 8.82 -18.92
N LEU A 653 12.24 8.52 -18.29
CA LEU A 653 10.93 8.47 -18.94
C LEU A 653 9.92 9.32 -18.14
N ALA A 654 9.37 10.37 -18.77
CA ALA A 654 8.29 11.18 -18.19
C ALA A 654 7.05 11.13 -19.08
N ASP A 655 5.90 10.73 -18.55
CA ASP A 655 4.61 10.75 -19.26
C ASP A 655 3.58 11.50 -18.41
N ALA A 656 3.02 12.58 -18.98
CA ALA A 656 2.00 13.41 -18.37
C ALA A 656 0.74 13.41 -19.23
N ASP A 657 -0.35 12.87 -18.69
CA ASP A 657 -1.64 12.76 -19.37
C ASP A 657 -2.71 13.56 -18.62
N ALA A 658 -3.21 14.60 -19.27
CA ALA A 658 -4.32 15.43 -18.82
C ALA A 658 -5.48 15.41 -19.85
N GLU A 659 -5.50 14.43 -20.76
CA GLU A 659 -6.55 14.23 -21.77
C GLU A 659 -7.59 13.22 -21.26
N THR A 660 -8.18 13.50 -20.10
CA THR A 660 -9.18 12.60 -19.49
C THR A 660 -10.57 12.69 -20.14
N GLU A 661 -10.91 13.84 -20.73
CA GLU A 661 -12.14 14.03 -21.50
C GLU A 661 -11.88 14.83 -22.79
N PRO A 662 -12.44 14.40 -23.95
CA PRO A 662 -12.32 15.15 -25.20
C PRO A 662 -12.92 16.56 -25.14
N SER A 663 -13.86 16.79 -24.23
CA SER A 663 -14.62 18.03 -24.09
C SER A 663 -13.87 19.13 -23.31
N ASN A 664 -12.91 18.75 -22.45
CA ASN A 664 -12.23 19.67 -21.54
C ASN A 664 -10.80 19.21 -21.17
N PRO A 665 -9.84 19.27 -22.12
CA PRO A 665 -8.49 18.79 -21.85
C PRO A 665 -7.70 19.74 -20.91
N GLY A 666 -6.88 19.14 -20.03
CA GLY A 666 -6.13 19.83 -18.98
C GLY A 666 -4.74 20.33 -19.38
N ILE A 667 -3.86 20.56 -18.40
CA ILE A 667 -2.47 20.98 -18.59
C ILE A 667 -1.54 19.79 -18.35
N ALA A 668 -0.71 19.41 -19.33
CA ALA A 668 0.29 18.36 -19.16
C ALA A 668 1.72 18.92 -19.23
N ARG A 669 2.58 18.58 -18.28
CA ARG A 669 4.00 18.97 -18.25
C ARG A 669 4.87 17.75 -18.08
N ALA A 670 5.75 17.46 -19.03
CA ALA A 670 6.64 16.31 -18.96
C ALA A 670 8.09 16.72 -19.21
N ARG A 671 8.99 16.36 -18.29
CA ARG A 671 10.43 16.62 -18.42
C ARG A 671 11.23 15.36 -18.11
N ALA A 672 12.07 14.95 -19.05
CA ALA A 672 12.98 13.81 -18.90
C ALA A 672 14.44 14.26 -19.03
N GLU A 673 15.30 13.85 -18.09
CA GLU A 673 16.73 14.15 -18.08
C GLU A 673 17.55 12.88 -17.89
N SER A 674 18.41 12.54 -18.85
CA SER A 674 19.34 11.42 -18.72
C SER A 674 20.79 11.87 -18.82
N ILE A 675 21.63 11.45 -17.89
CA ILE A 675 23.06 11.77 -17.87
C ILE A 675 23.86 10.48 -17.66
N SER A 676 24.74 10.16 -18.61
CA SER A 676 25.62 9.00 -18.53
C SER A 676 27.09 9.40 -18.71
N THR A 677 27.97 8.77 -17.91
CA THR A 677 29.43 8.98 -17.97
C THR A 677 30.20 7.82 -18.61
N GLY A 678 29.56 6.67 -18.84
CA GLY A 678 30.22 5.47 -19.38
C GLY A 678 29.30 4.54 -20.19
N GLY A 679 28.08 4.97 -20.50
CA GLY A 679 27.09 4.20 -21.27
C GLY A 679 26.14 5.08 -22.07
N SER A 680 25.12 4.49 -22.68
CA SER A 680 24.12 5.24 -23.45
C SER A 680 23.24 6.11 -22.54
N SER A 681 22.80 7.26 -23.08
CA SER A 681 21.89 8.18 -22.40
C SER A 681 20.59 8.30 -23.19
N THR A 682 19.44 7.99 -22.59
CA THR A 682 18.12 8.08 -23.23
C THR A 682 17.14 8.87 -22.37
N ALA A 683 16.59 9.96 -22.92
CA ALA A 683 15.52 10.75 -22.31
C ALA A 683 14.28 10.75 -23.20
N PHE A 684 13.13 10.45 -22.62
CA PHE A 684 11.86 10.42 -23.33
C PHE A 684 10.78 11.15 -22.52
N ALA A 685 10.18 12.18 -23.10
CA ALA A 685 9.09 12.91 -22.48
C ALA A 685 7.84 12.90 -23.36
N LYS A 686 6.67 12.68 -22.75
CA LYS A 686 5.40 12.61 -23.46
C LYS A 686 4.32 13.41 -22.73
N GLY A 687 3.54 14.16 -23.51
CA GLY A 687 2.47 15.00 -22.98
C GLY A 687 1.18 14.89 -23.79
N ARG A 688 0.04 14.84 -23.09
CA ARG A 688 -1.30 14.90 -23.71
C ARG A 688 -2.20 15.84 -22.91
N GLY A 689 -2.85 16.79 -23.59
CA GLY A 689 -3.71 17.78 -22.94
C GLY A 689 -3.87 19.03 -23.78
N ARG A 690 -4.68 19.99 -23.33
CA ARG A 690 -5.01 21.21 -24.11
C ARG A 690 -3.80 22.11 -24.26
N ILE A 691 -3.01 22.20 -23.20
CA ILE A 691 -1.73 22.90 -23.15
C ILE A 691 -0.72 21.88 -22.64
N PHE A 692 0.40 21.77 -23.33
CA PHE A 692 1.51 21.01 -22.79
C PHE A 692 2.88 21.61 -23.08
N ASP A 693 3.77 21.37 -22.11
CA ASP A 693 5.18 21.77 -22.12
C ASP A 693 6.00 20.50 -21.90
N ILE A 694 6.65 20.03 -22.96
CA ILE A 694 7.39 18.77 -22.98
C ILE A 694 8.85 18.99 -23.36
N SER A 695 9.76 18.43 -22.56
CA SER A 695 11.19 18.54 -22.79
C SER A 695 11.93 17.24 -22.48
N ALA A 696 12.88 16.87 -23.34
CA ALA A 696 13.78 15.75 -23.10
C ALA A 696 15.22 16.22 -23.30
N HIS A 697 16.07 15.96 -22.31
CA HIS A 697 17.49 16.28 -22.34
C HIS A 697 18.32 15.02 -22.08
N SER A 698 19.23 14.71 -22.99
CA SER A 698 20.12 13.55 -22.86
C SER A 698 21.59 13.98 -22.98
N GLN A 699 22.43 13.50 -22.08
CA GLN A 699 23.86 13.74 -22.08
C GLN A 699 24.64 12.41 -21.96
N ALA A 700 25.62 12.19 -22.83
CA ALA A 700 26.55 11.07 -22.76
C ALA A 700 28.01 11.54 -22.82
N SER A 701 28.91 10.78 -22.19
CA SER A 701 30.37 11.01 -22.24
C SER A 701 31.09 9.83 -22.88
N GLY A 702 32.20 10.09 -23.58
CA GLY A 702 32.97 9.07 -24.31
C GLY A 702 32.35 8.67 -25.65
N SER A 703 32.54 7.42 -26.06
CA SER A 703 32.02 6.89 -27.33
C SER A 703 30.53 6.50 -27.28
N ALA A 704 29.81 6.95 -26.26
CA ALA A 704 28.43 6.58 -26.03
C ALA A 704 27.43 7.45 -26.81
N ALA A 705 26.36 6.81 -27.26
CA ALA A 705 25.25 7.49 -27.92
C ALA A 705 24.31 8.16 -26.89
N SER A 706 23.82 9.33 -27.25
CA SER A 706 22.84 10.10 -26.50
C SER A 706 21.59 10.30 -27.35
N ARG A 707 20.40 10.19 -26.74
CA ARG A 707 19.11 10.26 -27.43
C ARG A 707 18.07 10.98 -26.56
N ALA A 708 17.46 12.02 -27.10
CA ALA A 708 16.30 12.70 -26.53
C ALA A 708 15.12 12.62 -27.49
N THR A 709 13.95 12.28 -26.97
CA THR A 709 12.70 12.20 -27.74
C THR A 709 11.58 12.87 -26.97
N VAL A 710 10.79 13.68 -27.67
CA VAL A 710 9.55 14.24 -27.13
C VAL A 710 8.39 13.88 -28.04
N GLU A 711 7.25 13.53 -27.44
CA GLU A 711 6.02 13.19 -28.15
C GLU A 711 4.82 13.90 -27.52
N GLY A 712 3.88 14.31 -28.36
CA GLY A 712 2.61 14.80 -27.84
C GLY A 712 1.47 14.73 -28.84
N SER A 713 0.28 15.04 -28.34
CA SER A 713 -0.93 15.06 -29.15
C SER A 713 -1.90 16.13 -28.67
N ARG A 714 -2.56 16.80 -29.63
CA ARG A 714 -3.76 17.65 -29.47
C ARG A 714 -3.64 18.78 -28.44
N GLY A 715 -3.19 19.97 -28.85
CA GLY A 715 -3.18 21.15 -27.98
C GLY A 715 -2.17 22.21 -28.39
N ASP A 716 -2.07 23.28 -27.60
CA ASP A 716 -1.00 24.27 -27.68
C ASP A 716 0.27 23.68 -27.07
N ALA A 717 1.31 23.55 -27.90
CA ALA A 717 2.51 22.78 -27.64
C ALA A 717 3.74 23.66 -27.51
N THR A 718 4.57 23.39 -26.49
CA THR A 718 6.02 23.63 -26.58
C THR A 718 6.70 22.27 -26.43
N ALA A 719 7.53 21.91 -27.41
CA ALA A 719 8.21 20.63 -27.43
C ALA A 719 9.69 20.82 -27.79
N LEU A 720 10.58 20.25 -26.97
CA LEU A 720 12.03 20.40 -27.12
C LEU A 720 12.77 19.10 -26.79
N ALA A 721 13.47 18.53 -27.77
CA ALA A 721 14.43 17.46 -27.57
C ALA A 721 15.86 18.00 -27.73
N THR A 722 16.72 17.76 -26.75
CA THR A 722 18.14 18.14 -26.78
C THR A 722 19.01 16.95 -26.42
N SER A 723 20.03 16.69 -27.23
CA SER A 723 20.98 15.62 -27.02
C SER A 723 22.41 16.15 -27.08
N THR A 724 23.25 15.77 -26.12
CA THR A 724 24.65 16.18 -26.04
C THR A 724 25.55 14.96 -25.87
N SER A 725 26.65 14.91 -26.62
CA SER A 725 27.75 13.97 -26.40
C SER A 725 29.06 14.74 -26.23
N THR A 726 29.90 14.29 -25.30
CA THR A 726 31.21 14.88 -25.00
C THR A 726 32.29 13.82 -24.94
N GLY A 727 33.48 14.10 -25.46
CA GLY A 727 34.57 13.12 -25.48
C GLY A 727 35.67 13.52 -26.46
N SER A 728 36.91 13.09 -26.20
CA SER A 728 38.02 13.30 -27.14
C SER A 728 38.27 14.76 -27.54
N GLY A 729 37.99 15.72 -26.64
CA GLY A 729 38.10 17.17 -26.95
C GLY A 729 36.96 17.73 -27.81
N MET A 730 35.98 16.90 -28.18
CA MET A 730 34.78 17.30 -28.93
C MET A 730 33.57 17.43 -28.00
N ARG A 731 32.70 18.39 -28.31
CA ARG A 731 31.31 18.40 -27.85
C ARG A 731 30.39 18.55 -29.05
N VAL A 732 29.39 17.69 -29.13
CA VAL A 732 28.32 17.78 -30.12
C VAL A 732 27.00 17.91 -29.39
N GLU A 733 26.14 18.80 -29.86
CA GLU A 733 24.81 19.03 -29.33
C GLU A 733 23.82 19.12 -30.48
N THR A 734 22.72 18.38 -30.41
CA THR A 734 21.60 18.51 -31.35
C THR A 734 20.35 18.92 -30.62
N THR A 735 19.55 19.76 -31.25
CA THR A 735 18.23 20.15 -30.76
C THR A 735 17.19 19.99 -31.86
N ALA A 736 15.99 19.57 -31.48
CA ALA A 736 14.82 19.57 -32.35
C ALA A 736 13.60 20.03 -31.53
N GLY A 737 12.84 20.99 -32.04
CA GLY A 737 11.69 21.51 -31.31
C GLY A 737 10.86 22.52 -32.09
N ALA A 738 9.72 22.88 -31.51
CA ALA A 738 8.80 23.84 -32.08
C ALA A 738 7.81 24.37 -31.04
N LYS A 739 7.14 25.47 -31.39
CA LYS A 739 5.99 26.02 -30.67
C LYS A 739 4.82 26.17 -31.64
N PHE A 740 3.73 25.44 -31.43
CA PHE A 740 2.60 25.43 -32.37
C PHE A 740 1.31 24.93 -31.71
N ALA A 741 0.17 25.20 -32.35
CA ALA A 741 -1.10 24.57 -32.01
C ALA A 741 -1.25 23.29 -32.85
N SER A 742 -1.32 22.12 -32.22
CA SER A 742 -1.49 20.85 -32.92
C SER A 742 -2.88 20.28 -32.72
N ARG A 743 -3.48 19.72 -33.79
CA ARG A 743 -4.69 18.88 -33.68
C ARG A 743 -4.38 17.37 -33.77
N GLY A 744 -3.11 17.01 -33.99
CA GLY A 744 -2.67 15.64 -34.24
C GLY A 744 -1.47 15.23 -33.40
N TYR A 745 -0.95 14.03 -33.71
CA TYR A 745 0.28 13.50 -33.14
C TYR A 745 1.50 14.19 -33.77
N PHE A 746 2.51 14.48 -32.96
CA PHE A 746 3.80 14.98 -33.40
C PHE A 746 4.91 14.40 -32.51
N GLY A 747 6.15 14.47 -32.99
CA GLY A 747 7.30 14.20 -32.14
C GLY A 747 8.59 14.81 -32.68
N PHE A 748 9.50 15.08 -31.75
CA PHE A 748 10.83 15.62 -32.03
C PHE A 748 11.90 14.70 -31.47
N GLU A 749 13.00 14.57 -32.21
CA GLU A 749 14.10 13.71 -31.82
C GLU A 749 15.45 14.39 -32.02
N ALA A 750 16.28 14.35 -30.99
CA ALA A 750 17.67 14.76 -31.04
C ALA A 750 18.56 13.58 -30.69
N ARG A 751 19.59 13.32 -31.49
CA ARG A 751 20.59 12.28 -31.19
C ARG A 751 22.00 12.78 -31.44
N THR A 752 22.91 12.35 -30.58
CA THR A 752 24.34 12.62 -30.71
C THR A 752 25.18 11.38 -30.42
N SER A 753 26.36 11.31 -31.03
CA SER A 753 27.43 10.38 -30.61
C SER A 753 28.81 10.91 -31.00
N ILE A 754 29.84 10.30 -30.43
CA ILE A 754 31.25 10.51 -30.81
C ILE A 754 31.84 9.14 -31.15
N GLY A 755 32.40 8.98 -32.35
CA GLY A 755 33.06 7.72 -32.75
C GLY A 755 32.14 6.51 -32.90
N SER A 756 30.83 6.70 -32.99
CA SER A 756 29.83 5.64 -33.22
C SER A 756 29.06 5.91 -34.52
N THR A 757 27.92 5.26 -34.76
CA THR A 757 26.99 5.61 -35.85
C THR A 757 25.63 6.00 -35.27
N VAL A 758 25.01 7.04 -35.82
CA VAL A 758 23.66 7.49 -35.44
C VAL A 758 22.71 7.22 -36.60
N ALA A 759 21.81 6.26 -36.45
CA ALA A 759 20.69 6.11 -37.37
C ALA A 759 19.56 7.07 -36.96
N GLY A 760 18.97 7.79 -37.91
CA GLY A 760 17.74 8.57 -37.69
C GLY A 760 16.47 7.74 -37.82
N GLN A 761 15.40 8.11 -37.12
CA GLN A 761 14.05 7.56 -37.33
C GLN A 761 13.29 8.38 -38.38
N ALA A 762 12.45 7.73 -39.18
CA ALA A 762 11.74 8.33 -40.30
C ALA A 762 10.47 9.12 -39.93
N TYR A 763 10.04 9.07 -38.67
CA TYR A 763 8.69 9.48 -38.25
C TYR A 763 8.61 10.78 -37.43
N HIS A 764 9.76 11.31 -36.98
CA HIS A 764 9.83 12.53 -36.16
C HIS A 764 10.58 13.63 -36.89
N THR A 765 10.26 14.89 -36.60
CA THR A 765 11.21 15.98 -36.90
C THR A 765 12.47 15.75 -36.07
N GLY A 766 13.66 15.86 -36.64
CA GLY A 766 14.85 15.52 -35.85
C GLY A 766 16.17 16.03 -36.37
N SER A 767 17.12 16.08 -35.44
CA SER A 767 18.52 16.43 -35.67
C SER A 767 19.43 15.32 -35.15
N PHE A 768 20.26 14.80 -36.04
CA PHE A 768 21.16 13.68 -35.76
C PHE A 768 22.57 14.13 -36.10
N ALA A 769 23.50 13.97 -35.17
CA ALA A 769 24.90 14.33 -35.41
C ALA A 769 25.86 13.33 -34.77
N ASN A 770 26.96 13.07 -35.46
CA ASN A 770 28.01 12.19 -35.01
C ASN A 770 29.37 12.85 -35.28
N ALA A 771 30.10 13.13 -34.22
CA ALA A 771 31.44 13.69 -34.32
C ALA A 771 32.49 12.58 -34.42
N LEU A 772 33.56 12.85 -35.16
CA LEU A 772 34.66 11.91 -35.41
C LEU A 772 34.19 10.52 -35.86
N PRO A 773 33.40 10.42 -36.95
CA PRO A 773 32.87 9.14 -37.44
C PRO A 773 34.00 8.17 -37.79
N VAL A 774 33.77 6.86 -37.56
CA VAL A 774 34.69 5.77 -37.92
C VAL A 774 34.14 5.03 -39.15
N GLY A 775 34.98 4.81 -40.17
CA GLY A 775 34.62 4.05 -41.38
C GLY A 775 34.40 4.92 -42.62
N ALA A 776 33.76 4.37 -43.66
CA ALA A 776 33.42 5.12 -44.87
C ALA A 776 32.24 6.06 -44.61
N VAL A 777 32.50 7.37 -44.71
CA VAL A 777 31.57 8.43 -44.29
C VAL A 777 30.79 9.04 -45.47
N ILE A 778 31.40 9.06 -46.66
CA ILE A 778 30.85 9.67 -47.86
C ILE A 778 30.33 8.56 -48.79
N PRO A 779 29.03 8.55 -49.15
CA PRO A 779 28.47 7.55 -50.05
C PRO A 779 29.02 7.72 -51.47
N ALA A 780 29.10 6.62 -52.23
CA ALA A 780 29.55 6.64 -53.63
C ALA A 780 28.65 7.48 -54.55
N GLY A 781 27.44 7.82 -54.11
CA GLY A 781 26.51 8.69 -54.82
C GLY A 781 26.81 10.19 -54.71
N ALA A 782 27.80 10.61 -53.91
CA ALA A 782 28.17 12.01 -53.71
C ALA A 782 29.64 12.32 -54.15
N PRO A 783 29.96 12.19 -55.46
CA PRO A 783 31.33 12.35 -55.96
C PRO A 783 31.88 13.78 -55.84
N THR A 784 31.05 14.81 -55.93
CA THR A 784 31.48 16.22 -55.83
C THR A 784 31.89 16.53 -54.39
N VAL A 785 31.10 16.08 -53.41
CA VAL A 785 31.46 16.20 -51.99
C VAL A 785 32.71 15.37 -51.67
N ALA A 786 32.81 14.15 -52.21
CA ALA A 786 33.99 13.31 -52.03
C ALA A 786 35.28 13.98 -52.53
N ALA A 787 35.23 14.62 -53.69
CA ALA A 787 36.37 15.33 -54.26
C ALA A 787 36.78 16.57 -53.43
N ALA A 788 35.80 17.33 -52.92
CA ALA A 788 36.09 18.53 -52.11
C ALA A 788 36.70 18.21 -50.73
N LEU A 789 36.34 17.06 -50.16
CA LEU A 789 36.82 16.60 -48.85
C LEU A 789 38.03 15.65 -48.95
N GLU A 790 38.56 15.42 -50.16
CA GLU A 790 39.72 14.55 -50.35
C GLU A 790 40.92 15.06 -49.55
N GLY A 791 41.44 14.22 -48.65
CA GLY A 791 42.57 14.57 -47.77
C GLY A 791 42.21 15.49 -46.59
N GLN A 792 40.95 15.89 -46.42
CA GLN A 792 40.50 16.68 -45.28
C GLN A 792 40.02 15.80 -44.12
N PRO A 793 40.36 16.12 -42.85
CA PRO A 793 39.76 15.50 -41.69
C PRO A 793 38.25 15.77 -41.59
N ILE A 794 37.46 14.72 -41.33
CA ILE A 794 36.02 14.85 -41.07
C ILE A 794 35.79 15.13 -39.59
N ALA A 795 35.27 16.33 -39.29
CA ALA A 795 34.91 16.72 -37.94
C ALA A 795 33.59 16.05 -37.49
N ALA A 796 32.60 16.00 -38.39
CA ALA A 796 31.28 15.46 -38.08
C ALA A 796 30.50 15.03 -39.32
N VAL A 797 29.47 14.22 -39.08
CA VAL A 797 28.36 13.98 -40.02
C VAL A 797 27.04 14.15 -39.31
N GLY A 798 25.99 14.42 -40.06
CA GLY A 798 24.66 14.44 -39.50
C GLY A 798 23.55 14.41 -40.53
N ARG A 799 22.34 14.50 -39.99
CA ARG A 799 21.08 14.55 -40.73
C ARG A 799 20.15 15.54 -40.04
N MET A 800 19.48 16.35 -40.82
CA MET A 800 18.36 17.17 -40.35
C MET A 800 17.10 16.78 -41.12
N LEU A 801 15.98 16.72 -40.42
CA LEU A 801 14.72 16.19 -40.93
C LEU A 801 13.57 17.04 -40.37
N GLY A 802 12.75 17.58 -41.27
CA GLY A 802 11.45 18.16 -40.95
C GLY A 802 10.32 17.21 -41.35
N VAL A 803 9.36 16.97 -40.46
CA VAL A 803 8.17 16.14 -40.72
C VAL A 803 6.92 16.81 -40.19
N SER A 804 5.88 16.84 -41.03
CA SER A 804 4.51 17.15 -40.64
C SER A 804 3.55 16.07 -41.15
N THR A 805 2.79 15.44 -40.25
CA THR A 805 1.84 14.35 -40.56
C THR A 805 0.38 14.81 -40.64
N SER A 806 0.08 16.04 -40.22
CA SER A 806 -1.24 16.67 -40.25
C SER A 806 -1.17 17.95 -41.11
N PRO A 807 -2.29 18.53 -41.62
CA PRO A 807 -2.24 19.91 -42.09
C PRO A 807 -1.71 20.80 -40.95
N ALA A 808 -0.44 21.17 -41.04
CA ALA A 808 0.22 22.00 -40.06
C ALA A 808 -0.55 23.31 -39.94
N VAL A 809 -0.61 23.85 -38.73
CA VAL A 809 -1.14 25.20 -38.56
C VAL A 809 -0.24 26.15 -39.34
N PRO A 810 -0.79 27.01 -40.22
CA PRO A 810 -0.01 27.96 -40.99
C PRO A 810 0.93 28.75 -40.08
N GLY A 811 2.23 28.76 -40.41
CA GLY A 811 3.26 29.47 -39.63
C GLY A 811 3.86 28.69 -38.45
N ALA A 812 3.64 27.37 -38.34
CA ALA A 812 4.39 26.54 -37.39
C ALA A 812 5.84 26.33 -37.88
N HIS A 813 6.81 26.74 -37.05
CA HIS A 813 8.25 26.59 -37.29
C HIS A 813 8.77 25.34 -36.61
N HIS A 814 9.47 24.49 -37.36
CA HIS A 814 10.11 23.27 -36.89
C HIS A 814 11.61 23.48 -36.92
N LEU A 815 12.21 23.82 -35.79
CA LEU A 815 13.63 24.10 -35.68
C LEU A 815 14.42 22.83 -35.38
N THR A 816 15.46 22.61 -36.16
CA THR A 816 16.48 21.58 -35.92
C THR A 816 17.86 22.22 -35.92
N THR A 817 18.71 21.88 -34.96
CA THR A 817 20.08 22.42 -34.86
C THR A 817 21.09 21.34 -34.54
N ALA A 818 22.33 21.57 -34.96
CA ALA A 818 23.51 20.81 -34.58
C ALA A 818 24.67 21.78 -34.29
N SER A 819 25.17 21.78 -33.06
CA SER A 819 26.33 22.54 -32.61
C SER A 819 27.51 21.61 -32.39
N PHE A 820 28.68 22.02 -32.89
CA PHE A 820 29.94 21.30 -32.80
C PHE A 820 30.99 22.21 -32.21
N ARG A 821 31.61 21.76 -31.11
CA ARG A 821 32.74 22.44 -30.49
C ARG A 821 33.98 21.58 -30.52
N PHE A 822 35.05 22.16 -31.06
CA PHE A 822 36.33 21.49 -31.28
C PHE A 822 37.47 22.49 -31.42
N ASP A 823 38.71 22.02 -31.33
CA ASP A 823 39.89 22.87 -31.47
C ASP A 823 40.62 22.62 -32.80
N THR A 824 41.14 23.70 -33.37
CA THR A 824 42.03 23.69 -34.55
C THR A 824 43.44 24.11 -34.12
N LEU A 825 44.48 23.42 -34.61
CA LEU A 825 45.89 23.72 -34.29
C LEU A 825 46.50 24.79 -35.18
N ALA A 826 45.94 24.98 -36.38
CA ALA A 826 46.38 25.94 -37.37
C ALA A 826 45.16 26.46 -38.14
N PRO A 827 45.26 27.62 -38.79
CA PRO A 827 44.21 28.06 -39.70
C PRO A 827 43.95 27.03 -40.80
N GLY A 828 42.70 26.78 -41.12
CA GLY A 828 42.31 25.74 -42.08
C GLY A 828 40.92 25.97 -42.66
N ALA A 829 40.68 25.48 -43.87
CA ALA A 829 39.36 25.59 -44.52
C ALA A 829 38.29 24.80 -43.74
N LEU A 830 37.08 25.38 -43.65
CA LEU A 830 35.86 24.73 -43.20
C LEU A 830 34.97 24.46 -44.41
N THR A 831 34.57 23.21 -44.60
CA THR A 831 33.75 22.79 -45.73
C THR A 831 32.55 22.01 -45.22
N LEU A 832 31.35 22.38 -45.68
CA LEU A 832 30.11 21.64 -45.43
C LEU A 832 29.66 20.97 -46.72
N GLY A 833 29.71 19.64 -46.76
CA GLY A 833 29.20 18.83 -47.86
C GLY A 833 27.76 18.41 -47.61
N LEU A 834 26.90 18.57 -48.60
CA LEU A 834 25.51 18.14 -48.62
C LEU A 834 25.43 16.88 -49.50
N LEU A 835 25.09 15.75 -48.89
CA LEU A 835 25.32 14.43 -49.49
C LEU A 835 24.16 13.96 -50.36
N ASP A 836 22.95 14.04 -49.80
CA ASP A 836 21.72 13.54 -50.40
C ASP A 836 20.52 14.15 -49.66
N PHE A 837 19.35 14.11 -50.29
CA PHE A 837 18.08 14.53 -49.71
C PHE A 837 17.00 13.46 -49.86
N ARG A 838 15.98 13.51 -49.01
CA ARG A 838 14.75 12.74 -49.18
C ARG A 838 13.55 13.65 -48.96
N SER A 839 12.50 13.45 -49.75
CA SER A 839 11.27 14.23 -49.64
C SER A 839 10.02 13.38 -49.82
N ALA A 840 8.92 13.73 -49.15
CA ALA A 840 7.61 13.15 -49.36
C ALA A 840 6.49 14.19 -49.16
N GLY A 841 5.31 13.94 -49.72
CA GLY A 841 4.19 14.88 -49.68
C GLY A 841 4.54 16.21 -50.36
N ILE A 842 4.20 17.34 -49.74
CA ILE A 842 4.57 18.67 -50.25
C ILE A 842 6.05 19.03 -50.04
N GLY A 843 6.82 18.20 -49.34
CA GLY A 843 8.12 18.61 -48.81
C GLY A 843 7.93 19.58 -47.66
N PHE A 844 8.10 20.88 -47.93
CA PHE A 844 7.95 22.01 -47.00
C PHE A 844 7.34 23.21 -47.76
N THR A 845 6.93 24.25 -47.03
CA THR A 845 6.55 25.56 -47.60
C THR A 845 7.75 26.49 -47.67
N GLU A 846 8.48 26.60 -46.56
CA GLU A 846 9.74 27.35 -46.47
C GLU A 846 10.76 26.52 -45.69
N LEU A 847 12.01 26.59 -46.10
CA LEU A 847 13.16 26.03 -45.40
C LEU A 847 14.24 27.10 -45.31
N GLU A 848 14.68 27.45 -44.10
CA GLU A 848 15.85 28.31 -43.87
C GLU A 848 17.02 27.47 -43.36
N LEU A 849 18.19 27.59 -44.00
CA LEU A 849 19.45 26.97 -43.57
C LEU A 849 20.42 28.07 -43.13
N ILE A 850 20.90 27.98 -41.88
CA ILE A 850 21.89 28.89 -41.31
C ILE A 850 23.11 28.10 -40.84
N VAL A 851 24.30 28.61 -41.15
CA VAL A 851 25.58 28.15 -40.60
C VAL A 851 26.31 29.32 -39.96
N SER A 852 26.79 29.15 -38.73
CA SER A 852 27.54 30.18 -38.02
C SER A 852 28.72 29.60 -37.25
N ASN A 853 29.73 30.45 -36.97
CA ASN A 853 30.84 30.15 -36.07
C ASN A 853 30.94 31.23 -34.99
N HIS A 854 30.94 30.84 -33.71
CA HIS A 854 30.91 31.78 -32.57
C HIS A 854 29.74 32.79 -32.63
N GLY A 855 28.62 32.38 -33.23
CA GLY A 855 27.45 33.24 -33.47
C GLY A 855 27.61 34.22 -34.64
N SER A 856 28.75 34.25 -35.34
CA SER A 856 28.90 34.97 -36.61
C SER A 856 28.37 34.13 -37.76
N GLU A 857 27.41 34.65 -38.51
CA GLU A 857 26.87 33.99 -39.71
C GLU A 857 27.97 33.80 -40.76
N LEU A 858 28.09 32.55 -41.24
CA LEU A 858 28.95 32.16 -42.36
C LEU A 858 28.13 31.93 -43.63
N PHE A 859 26.90 31.45 -43.47
CA PHE A 859 25.97 31.17 -44.55
C PHE A 859 24.54 31.27 -44.04
N SER A 860 23.66 31.88 -44.83
CA SER A 860 22.21 31.84 -44.63
C SER A 860 21.51 31.78 -45.99
N TRP A 861 20.52 30.89 -46.12
CA TRP A 861 19.71 30.79 -47.32
C TRP A 861 18.30 30.30 -47.03
N THR A 862 17.32 30.92 -47.68
CA THR A 862 15.90 30.56 -47.59
C THR A 862 15.45 29.94 -48.91
N PHE A 863 14.81 28.77 -48.82
CA PHE A 863 14.18 28.06 -49.93
C PHE A 863 12.67 28.21 -49.84
N ASP A 864 12.06 28.75 -50.88
CA ASP A 864 10.61 28.94 -51.04
C ASP A 864 9.95 27.83 -51.89
N SER A 865 10.74 26.85 -52.35
CA SER A 865 10.25 25.74 -53.16
C SER A 865 11.05 24.46 -52.96
N LEU A 866 10.35 23.32 -53.03
CA LEU A 866 10.96 21.99 -52.92
C LEU A 866 12.03 21.76 -54.00
N ALA A 867 11.76 22.14 -55.26
CA ALA A 867 12.68 21.91 -56.37
C ALA A 867 14.02 22.65 -56.19
N ALA A 868 14.01 23.87 -55.65
CA ALA A 868 15.23 24.62 -55.36
C ALA A 868 16.07 23.95 -54.28
N ALA A 869 15.43 23.46 -53.20
CA ALA A 869 16.15 22.71 -52.17
C ALA A 869 16.67 21.37 -52.69
N GLN A 870 15.90 20.62 -53.48
CA GLN A 870 16.36 19.35 -54.07
C GLN A 870 17.64 19.53 -54.88
N ALA A 871 17.72 20.57 -55.71
CA ALA A 871 18.92 20.87 -56.47
C ALA A 871 20.09 21.34 -55.59
N PHE A 872 19.81 21.97 -54.45
CA PHE A 872 20.84 22.49 -53.54
C PHE A 872 21.44 21.43 -52.62
N PHE A 873 20.65 20.45 -52.17
CA PHE A 873 21.07 19.43 -51.20
C PHE A 873 21.59 18.12 -51.84
N ASP A 874 21.59 18.02 -53.17
CA ASP A 874 22.11 16.87 -53.93
C ASP A 874 23.59 17.08 -54.32
N ASP A 875 24.49 16.30 -53.70
CA ASP A 875 25.95 16.30 -53.96
C ASP A 875 26.58 17.70 -54.11
N ASN A 876 26.33 18.58 -53.14
CA ASN A 876 26.74 19.99 -53.19
C ASN A 876 27.72 20.37 -52.07
N VAL A 877 28.59 21.35 -52.32
CA VAL A 877 29.66 21.75 -51.41
C VAL A 877 29.56 23.24 -51.08
N LEU A 878 29.55 23.55 -49.79
CA LEU A 878 29.63 24.91 -49.27
C LEU A 878 31.02 25.15 -48.68
N ASP A 879 31.77 26.07 -49.27
CA ASP A 879 32.99 26.62 -48.68
C ASP A 879 32.60 27.69 -47.66
N LEU A 880 32.87 27.42 -46.39
CA LEU A 880 32.51 28.29 -45.26
C LEU A 880 33.68 29.19 -44.83
N GLY A 881 34.78 29.17 -45.60
CA GLY A 881 35.96 30.01 -45.38
C GLY A 881 37.00 29.39 -44.44
N MET A 882 37.96 30.22 -44.02
CA MET A 882 39.10 29.81 -43.19
C MET A 882 38.77 29.96 -41.70
N LEU A 883 38.96 28.89 -40.93
CA LEU A 883 38.99 28.92 -39.47
C LEU A 883 40.34 29.46 -39.00
N GLY A 884 40.34 30.18 -37.87
CA GLY A 884 41.56 30.46 -37.12
C GLY A 884 42.05 29.23 -36.36
N ALA A 885 43.20 29.34 -35.67
CA ALA A 885 43.59 28.37 -34.65
C ALA A 885 42.81 28.61 -33.35
N GLY A 886 42.60 27.57 -32.55
CA GLY A 886 41.89 27.62 -31.27
C GLY A 886 40.49 27.01 -31.34
N SER A 887 39.65 27.35 -30.37
CA SER A 887 38.32 26.77 -30.23
C SER A 887 37.35 27.28 -31.30
N GLN A 888 36.59 26.37 -31.88
CA GLN A 888 35.54 26.61 -32.87
C GLN A 888 34.19 26.22 -32.27
N ASP A 889 33.14 26.96 -32.59
CA ASP A 889 31.75 26.66 -32.20
C ASP A 889 30.85 26.79 -33.44
N ILE A 890 30.75 25.69 -34.19
CA ILE A 890 30.00 25.64 -35.45
C ILE A 890 28.55 25.27 -35.15
N LEU A 891 27.60 26.12 -35.54
CA LEU A 891 26.17 25.86 -35.47
C LEU A 891 25.62 25.71 -36.89
N ILE A 892 24.97 24.58 -37.15
CA ILE A 892 24.12 24.36 -38.32
C ILE A 892 22.68 24.37 -37.82
N ALA A 893 21.81 25.16 -38.43
CA ALA A 893 20.40 25.25 -38.10
C ALA A 893 19.53 25.16 -39.35
N ALA A 894 18.48 24.36 -39.28
CA ALA A 894 17.44 24.28 -40.31
C ALA A 894 16.07 24.50 -39.67
N ASP A 895 15.34 25.50 -40.17
CA ASP A 895 13.96 25.80 -39.77
C ASP A 895 13.01 25.47 -40.93
N PHE A 896 12.00 24.64 -40.65
CA PHE A 896 11.02 24.19 -41.64
C PHE A 896 9.64 24.74 -41.30
N THR A 897 8.94 25.26 -42.31
CA THR A 897 7.50 25.53 -42.22
C THR A 897 6.72 24.63 -43.16
N PHE A 898 5.51 24.23 -42.77
CA PHE A 898 4.67 23.32 -43.56
C PHE A 898 3.27 23.91 -43.77
N GLY A 899 2.76 23.82 -44.99
CA GLY A 899 1.37 24.17 -45.32
C GLY A 899 0.43 22.96 -45.37
N ALA A 900 0.97 21.75 -45.42
CA ALA A 900 0.25 20.47 -45.47
C ALA A 900 1.17 19.34 -44.96
N SER A 901 0.68 18.09 -44.99
CA SER A 901 1.50 16.93 -44.68
C SER A 901 2.69 16.84 -45.65
N GLY A 902 3.90 16.80 -45.11
CA GLY A 902 5.13 16.89 -45.87
C GLY A 902 6.33 16.41 -45.06
N ARG A 903 7.39 16.04 -45.78
CA ARG A 903 8.66 15.64 -45.20
C ARG A 903 9.80 16.09 -46.09
N PHE A 904 10.85 16.61 -45.48
CA PHE A 904 12.13 16.86 -46.13
C PHE A 904 13.26 16.55 -45.16
N ASP A 905 14.29 15.87 -45.63
CA ASP A 905 15.52 15.64 -44.88
C ASP A 905 16.74 15.64 -45.78
N PHE A 906 17.88 16.00 -45.20
CA PHE A 906 19.17 16.03 -45.89
C PHE A 906 20.27 15.50 -44.98
N ASP A 907 21.24 14.82 -45.60
CA ASP A 907 22.45 14.30 -44.97
C ASP A 907 23.61 15.27 -45.23
N TYR A 908 24.45 15.52 -44.22
CA TYR A 908 25.58 16.44 -44.34
C TYR A 908 26.86 15.90 -43.70
N VAL A 909 27.99 16.42 -44.14
CA VAL A 909 29.34 16.14 -43.64
C VAL A 909 30.12 17.43 -43.43
N LEU A 910 30.78 17.56 -42.29
CA LEU A 910 31.60 18.72 -41.92
C LEU A 910 33.07 18.33 -42.00
N GLY A 911 33.79 18.89 -42.98
CA GLY A 911 35.23 18.82 -43.09
C GLY A 911 35.90 20.04 -42.45
N ALA A 912 36.98 19.82 -41.71
CA ALA A 912 37.77 20.90 -41.12
C ALA A 912 39.26 20.59 -41.23
N GLN A 913 40.00 21.46 -41.91
CA GLN A 913 41.45 21.38 -41.95
C GLN A 913 42.06 21.88 -40.63
N GLY A 914 43.15 21.25 -40.20
CA GLY A 914 43.84 21.65 -38.98
C GLY A 914 43.16 21.20 -37.68
N LEU A 915 42.18 20.27 -37.73
CA LEU A 915 41.63 19.63 -36.53
C LEU A 915 42.76 19.12 -35.63
N ALA A 916 42.68 19.43 -34.35
CA ALA A 916 43.63 18.89 -33.40
C ALA A 916 43.54 17.35 -33.37
N PRO A 917 44.66 16.62 -33.53
CA PRO A 917 44.66 15.18 -33.42
C PRO A 917 44.21 14.80 -32.02
N VAL A 918 43.17 13.98 -31.94
CA VAL A 918 42.71 13.41 -30.69
C VAL A 918 43.84 12.55 -30.12
N PRO A 919 44.35 12.83 -28.91
CA PRO A 919 45.36 11.97 -28.31
C PRO A 919 44.76 10.57 -28.12
N GLU A 920 45.30 9.57 -28.81
CA GLU A 920 44.84 8.20 -28.63
C GLU A 920 45.07 7.76 -27.17
N PRO A 921 44.04 7.34 -26.40
CA PRO A 921 44.20 6.95 -24.99
C PRO A 921 45.25 5.84 -24.78
N GLN A 922 45.44 5.02 -25.80
CA GLN A 922 46.41 3.92 -25.84
C GLN A 922 47.85 4.43 -25.69
N VAL A 923 48.18 5.58 -26.26
CA VAL A 923 49.54 6.14 -26.23
C VAL A 923 49.89 6.63 -24.84
N TRP A 924 48.93 7.21 -24.10
CA TRP A 924 49.12 7.63 -22.71
C TRP A 924 49.20 6.44 -21.75
N MET A 925 48.35 5.43 -21.91
CA MET A 925 48.45 4.21 -21.11
C MET A 925 49.74 3.45 -21.41
N LEU A 926 50.19 3.37 -22.66
CA LEU A 926 51.47 2.78 -23.04
C LEU A 926 52.66 3.64 -22.59
N MET A 927 52.54 4.97 -22.54
CA MET A 927 53.55 5.83 -21.94
C MET A 927 53.62 5.65 -20.43
N LEU A 928 52.48 5.56 -19.73
CA LEU A 928 52.42 5.32 -18.27
C LEU A 928 52.88 3.91 -17.90
N LEU A 929 52.50 2.89 -18.68
CA LEU A 929 53.02 1.52 -18.56
C LEU A 929 54.51 1.46 -18.90
N GLY A 930 54.94 2.16 -19.93
CA GLY A 930 56.36 2.31 -20.29
C GLY A 930 57.17 3.01 -19.19
N LEU A 931 56.62 4.06 -18.57
CA LEU A 931 57.25 4.80 -17.47
C LEU A 931 57.28 3.99 -16.17
N THR A 932 56.22 3.24 -15.86
CA THR A 932 56.22 2.32 -14.71
C THR A 932 57.19 1.16 -14.92
N VAL A 933 57.30 0.61 -16.13
CA VAL A 933 58.33 -0.39 -16.47
C VAL A 933 59.74 0.21 -16.40
N LEU A 934 59.96 1.45 -16.85
CA LEU A 934 61.24 2.16 -16.71
C LEU A 934 61.59 2.47 -15.25
N LEU A 935 60.62 2.88 -14.42
CA LEU A 935 60.81 3.14 -12.99
C LEU A 935 61.08 1.86 -12.18
N VAL A 936 60.46 0.74 -12.56
CA VAL A 936 60.74 -0.59 -11.97
C VAL A 936 62.13 -1.10 -12.41
N ARG A 937 62.55 -0.83 -13.64
CA ARG A 937 63.89 -1.21 -14.16
C ARG A 937 65.03 -0.30 -13.68
N ALA A 938 64.74 0.96 -13.32
CA ALA A 938 65.72 1.93 -12.84
C ALA A 938 66.01 1.85 -11.32
N ARG A 939 65.49 0.85 -10.59
CA ARG A 939 65.96 0.55 -9.24
C ARG A 939 67.35 -0.08 -9.30
N PRO A 940 68.45 0.59 -8.88
CA PRO A 940 69.74 -0.06 -8.76
C PRO A 940 69.63 -1.18 -7.71
N ALA A 941 70.09 -2.37 -8.07
CA ALA A 941 70.19 -3.50 -7.15
C ALA A 941 71.06 -3.10 -5.95
N ARG A 942 70.43 -2.74 -4.83
CA ARG A 942 71.11 -2.65 -3.53
C ARG A 942 71.34 -4.08 -3.03
N ARG A 943 72.58 -4.55 -3.21
CA ARG A 943 73.21 -5.47 -2.26
C ARG A 943 73.58 -4.71 -0.99
#